data_AF-A0A9D1IYV8-F1
#
_entry.id   AF-A0A9D1IYV8-F1
#
_cell.length_a   1.000
_cell.length_b   1.000
_cell.length_c   1.000
_cell.angle_alpha   90.00
_cell.angle_beta   90.00
_cell.angle_gamma   90.00
#
_symmetry.space_group_name_H-M   'P 1'
#
loop_
_entity.id
_entity.type
_entity.pdbx_description
1 polymer ?
#
loop_
_entity_poly.entity_id
_entity_poly.type
_entity_poly.pdbx_seq_one_letter_code
_entity_poly.pdbx_strand_id
1 'polypeptide(L)'
;MEPYLTLDLSASSAENLSKELTKLHDLLDAALLNAGDGSSNITARLNTVSGYMGSASDDLAYIAGETVDFVDNTVASVNDILSRIDYVSDSAPAILGDVEAAGGHISEAMGWLGEVNRDLDIIGQMQGSSYNETNSRLLSITTGSGGTASASTTNPAAGSEVLIYFAPDLGYGVGQVEVVDADGAAVPYSFLDANTLSFTMPTLSGDPANDPVNARAKAVVVRAAFSPAADYFEQTGSPVCVSTTAGGSVTAAPGSGGIYVLTVSPDRGYELAALSVMDETGAPVQCQRLDDLGTQYAFTLPASNRARVEARFQRVSDWDVVTGAAGTIDAAGAVLGSTMDRVQADADQVMAELDKLINGGGTDPAALLAALEKLSGDLTAAGGAAADIIGAGSSIAGAMAPYIAEAAVNLNEHLGYAMQSLQAASNSLTSAVAGVRGVLNYLNGLPDVQFQGLGSEYSQRVDSLCGNMRNISDALTALNTEVGSSATVLVGDLRKVNDQFSVVMLMLVDAIKAAASPAIGDVFTDVSEQEGSATDGNVAGCGNTGAVYGDVNVGGITGAMAIEFDFDPESDLTGSTSISRAFNSRCILRGCKNSGSVRAKNNCAGGVVGLMDLGVTQGCQNYGSVTSESGDYAGGIVGSSASTVRECWAMCALSGDDWIGGVAGLGMKLYDCRSLIEIEAGDECLGGVAGALSEEGEATGNVFVSDALHGIDGISYTGGAERVPFASLKALEGVPSEFLDLKLVFSADGQVIKTIHFEYGDSIDVSEIPAVPEKEGYTGAWPELDYERVTFSRTLEAVYTPLDTSVASAEVRGDGVQALVLVEGSFKPGASVEAALLSSGETPADAPALSRGTKSLEELSVSVSGSADESAGYRVRYLAPATDRVTSDIALYVKEDGQWKETDYVVLGNYLCFDVGAGDFELLAVERPADITRVVIICAAAVILVLIIVIGTLLRHKKRAKAKKA
;
A
#
# COMPACT_ATOMS: atom_id res chain seq x y z
N MET A 1 11.25 -2.05 -20.01
CA MET A 1 12.32 -2.99 -20.42
C MET A 1 13.52 -2.14 -20.79
N GLU A 2 14.53 -2.14 -19.94
CA GLU A 2 15.72 -1.30 -20.12
C GLU A 2 16.68 -1.90 -21.16
N PRO A 3 17.30 -1.05 -22.00
CA PRO A 3 18.27 -1.49 -22.98
C PRO A 3 19.63 -1.76 -22.36
N TYR A 4 20.35 -2.73 -22.92
CA TYR A 4 21.75 -2.95 -22.59
C TYR A 4 22.64 -1.90 -23.30
N LEU A 5 23.45 -1.17 -22.53
CA LEU A 5 24.34 -0.11 -23.04
C LEU A 5 25.74 -0.66 -23.36
N THR A 6 26.21 -0.40 -24.58
CA THR A 6 27.57 -0.77 -25.03
C THR A 6 28.27 0.42 -25.69
N LEU A 7 29.57 0.63 -25.42
CA LEU A 7 30.37 1.70 -26.05
C LEU A 7 31.18 1.12 -27.21
N ASP A 8 30.74 1.31 -28.47
CA ASP A 8 31.59 0.97 -29.63
C ASP A 8 32.43 2.19 -30.02
N LEU A 9 33.49 2.43 -29.26
CA LEU A 9 34.55 3.33 -29.70
C LEU A 9 35.68 2.48 -30.28
N SER A 10 35.84 2.55 -31.59
CA SER A 10 37.10 2.29 -32.33
C SER A 10 37.65 0.86 -32.39
N ALA A 11 37.03 -0.13 -31.76
CA ALA A 11 37.43 -1.53 -31.91
C ALA A 11 37.35 -1.96 -33.39
N SER A 12 36.27 -1.57 -34.08
CA SER A 12 36.12 -1.80 -35.52
C SER A 12 37.18 -1.08 -36.35
N SER A 13 37.55 0.16 -36.00
CA SER A 13 38.58 0.93 -36.72
C SER A 13 39.99 0.38 -36.52
N ALA A 14 40.34 -0.04 -35.30
CA ALA A 14 41.64 -0.63 -34.99
C ALA A 14 41.78 -2.05 -35.58
N GLU A 15 40.71 -2.85 -35.56
CA GLU A 15 40.66 -4.17 -36.18
C GLU A 15 40.72 -4.07 -37.71
N ASN A 16 39.98 -3.13 -38.31
CA ASN A 16 40.05 -2.85 -39.74
C ASN A 16 41.44 -2.33 -40.16
N LEU A 17 42.07 -1.47 -39.34
CA LEU A 17 43.42 -0.96 -39.58
C LEU A 17 44.47 -2.09 -39.48
N SER A 18 44.35 -2.98 -38.49
CA SER A 18 45.19 -4.18 -38.35
C SER A 18 45.07 -5.12 -39.55
N LYS A 19 43.85 -5.33 -40.05
CA LYS A 19 43.57 -6.14 -41.24
C LYS A 19 44.18 -5.55 -42.51
N GLU A 20 44.06 -4.24 -42.73
CA GLU A 20 44.64 -3.58 -43.91
C GLU A 20 46.18 -3.44 -43.82
N LEU A 21 46.76 -3.40 -42.61
CA LEU A 21 48.21 -3.52 -42.35
C LEU A 21 48.75 -4.91 -42.67
N THR A 22 48.02 -5.96 -42.29
CA THR A 22 48.38 -7.35 -42.62
C THR A 22 48.38 -7.56 -44.14
N LYS A 23 47.36 -7.05 -44.83
CA LYS A 23 47.28 -7.08 -46.29
C LYS A 23 48.41 -6.30 -46.96
N LEU A 24 48.82 -5.18 -46.37
CA LEU A 24 49.99 -4.42 -46.83
C LEU A 24 51.28 -5.23 -46.65
N HIS A 25 51.42 -5.94 -45.53
CA HIS A 25 52.55 -6.83 -45.25
C HIS A 25 52.64 -7.97 -46.27
N ASP A 26 51.52 -8.63 -46.58
CA ASP A 26 51.46 -9.70 -47.58
C ASP A 26 51.88 -9.23 -48.99
N LEU A 27 51.46 -8.02 -49.38
CA LEU A 27 51.87 -7.40 -50.64
C LEU A 27 53.36 -7.07 -50.68
N LEU A 28 53.93 -6.68 -49.53
CA LEU A 28 55.35 -6.39 -49.39
C LEU A 28 56.19 -7.68 -49.47
N ASP A 29 55.74 -8.78 -48.88
CA ASP A 29 56.37 -10.10 -48.96
C ASP A 29 56.33 -10.66 -50.38
N ALA A 30 55.22 -10.48 -51.09
CA ALA A 30 55.13 -10.80 -52.51
C ALA A 30 56.14 -9.98 -53.34
N ALA A 31 56.30 -8.69 -53.03
CA ALA A 31 57.28 -7.84 -53.69
C ALA A 31 58.74 -8.26 -53.36
N LEU A 32 59.03 -8.69 -52.12
CA LEU A 32 60.32 -9.24 -51.70
C LEU A 32 60.68 -10.52 -52.47
N LEU A 33 59.73 -11.44 -52.62
CA LEU A 33 59.89 -12.68 -53.38
C LEU A 33 60.14 -12.40 -54.86
N ASN A 34 59.43 -11.43 -55.43
CA ASN A 34 59.57 -11.04 -56.85
C ASN A 34 60.81 -10.18 -57.13
N ALA A 35 61.35 -9.49 -56.12
CA ALA A 35 62.61 -8.76 -56.24
C ALA A 35 63.82 -9.71 -56.40
N GLY A 36 63.82 -10.86 -55.70
CA GLY A 36 64.80 -11.95 -55.85
C GLY A 36 66.29 -11.50 -55.85
N ASP A 37 67.17 -12.29 -56.49
CA ASP A 37 68.61 -11.98 -56.67
C ASP A 37 68.88 -10.76 -57.59
N GLY A 38 67.84 -10.04 -58.05
CA GLY A 38 67.92 -9.01 -59.09
C GLY A 38 68.44 -7.64 -58.64
N SER A 39 68.34 -7.30 -57.34
CA SER A 39 68.89 -6.05 -56.79
C SER A 39 69.00 -6.08 -55.26
N SER A 40 70.22 -6.25 -54.75
CA SER A 40 70.49 -6.32 -53.29
C SER A 40 70.02 -5.08 -52.52
N ASN A 41 70.00 -3.91 -53.16
CA ASN A 41 69.57 -2.67 -52.52
C ASN A 41 68.05 -2.58 -52.34
N ILE A 42 67.28 -3.10 -53.31
CA ILE A 42 65.81 -3.10 -53.23
C ILE A 42 65.36 -4.07 -52.14
N THR A 43 65.94 -5.27 -52.10
CA THR A 43 65.64 -6.29 -51.08
C THR A 43 66.00 -5.79 -49.67
N ALA A 44 67.15 -5.11 -49.50
CA ALA A 44 67.53 -4.53 -48.21
C ALA A 44 66.54 -3.46 -47.72
N ARG A 45 66.01 -2.64 -48.62
CA ARG A 45 65.02 -1.60 -48.28
C ARG A 45 63.64 -2.18 -48.00
N LEU A 46 63.19 -3.16 -48.78
CA LEU A 46 61.93 -3.85 -48.53
C LEU A 46 61.95 -4.61 -47.18
N ASN A 47 63.08 -5.24 -46.81
CA ASN A 47 63.25 -5.82 -45.48
C ASN A 47 63.19 -4.77 -44.36
N THR A 48 63.70 -3.56 -44.61
CA THR A 48 63.62 -2.44 -43.64
C THR A 48 62.17 -1.99 -43.46
N VAL A 49 61.41 -1.86 -44.55
CA VAL A 49 59.99 -1.53 -44.52
C VAL A 49 59.17 -2.61 -43.79
N SER A 50 59.47 -3.88 -44.04
CA SER A 50 58.82 -5.02 -43.38
C SER A 50 59.03 -4.99 -41.87
N GLY A 51 60.24 -4.68 -41.40
CA GLY A 51 60.55 -4.54 -39.97
C GLY A 51 59.79 -3.40 -39.28
N TYR A 52 59.70 -2.23 -39.91
CA TYR A 52 58.89 -1.12 -39.37
C TYR A 52 57.39 -1.44 -39.39
N MET A 53 56.92 -2.20 -40.40
CA MET A 53 55.52 -2.61 -40.51
C MET A 53 55.12 -3.63 -39.45
N GLY A 54 55.99 -4.60 -39.16
CA GLY A 54 55.80 -5.53 -38.03
C GLY A 54 55.72 -4.77 -36.69
N SER A 55 56.63 -3.83 -36.47
CA SER A 55 56.64 -3.02 -35.23
C SER A 55 55.39 -2.14 -35.11
N ALA A 56 54.94 -1.52 -36.21
CA ALA A 56 53.69 -0.75 -36.23
C ALA A 56 52.45 -1.63 -35.98
N SER A 57 52.44 -2.87 -36.48
CA SER A 57 51.37 -3.83 -36.22
C SER A 57 51.32 -4.23 -34.75
N ASP A 58 52.47 -4.47 -34.13
CA ASP A 58 52.56 -4.85 -32.71
C ASP A 58 52.12 -3.70 -31.78
N ASP A 59 52.53 -2.46 -32.09
CA ASP A 59 52.11 -1.28 -31.34
C ASP A 59 50.60 -1.03 -31.46
N LEU A 60 50.02 -1.22 -32.66
CA LEU A 60 48.58 -1.11 -32.88
C LEU A 60 47.77 -2.17 -32.14
N ALA A 61 48.25 -3.43 -32.13
CA ALA A 61 47.57 -4.51 -31.42
C ALA A 61 47.51 -4.25 -29.91
N TYR A 62 48.57 -3.69 -29.33
CA TYR A 62 48.58 -3.31 -27.92
C TYR A 62 47.66 -2.12 -27.63
N ILE A 63 47.71 -1.06 -28.45
CA ILE A 63 46.83 0.12 -28.30
C ILE A 63 45.36 -0.32 -28.36
N ALA A 64 45.01 -1.20 -29.29
CA ALA A 64 43.66 -1.73 -29.41
C ALA A 64 43.23 -2.52 -28.16
N GLY A 65 44.09 -3.42 -27.67
CA GLY A 65 43.81 -4.21 -26.46
C GLY A 65 43.61 -3.34 -25.22
N GLU A 66 44.54 -2.43 -24.93
CA GLU A 66 44.44 -1.54 -23.77
C GLU A 66 43.28 -0.54 -23.85
N THR A 67 42.88 -0.13 -25.07
CA THR A 67 41.67 0.70 -25.24
C THR A 67 40.41 -0.08 -24.91
N VAL A 68 40.32 -1.34 -25.35
CA VAL A 68 39.20 -2.23 -25.02
C VAL A 68 39.16 -2.48 -23.52
N ASP A 69 40.29 -2.82 -22.90
CA ASP A 69 40.36 -3.05 -21.45
C ASP A 69 39.99 -1.79 -20.64
N PHE A 70 40.44 -0.61 -21.07
CA PHE A 70 40.04 0.66 -20.44
C PHE A 70 38.54 0.92 -20.57
N VAL A 71 37.95 0.67 -21.74
CA VAL A 71 36.51 0.84 -21.98
C VAL A 71 35.70 -0.16 -21.18
N ASP A 72 36.05 -1.45 -21.20
CA ASP A 72 35.35 -2.51 -20.46
C ASP A 72 35.38 -2.26 -18.95
N ASN A 73 36.54 -1.87 -18.41
CA ASN A 73 36.67 -1.51 -17.00
C ASN A 73 35.88 -0.23 -16.65
N THR A 74 35.84 0.75 -17.56
CA THR A 74 35.08 1.99 -17.38
C THR A 74 33.57 1.72 -17.45
N VAL A 75 33.11 0.90 -18.40
CA VAL A 75 31.70 0.50 -18.54
C VAL A 75 31.25 -0.33 -17.35
N ALA A 76 32.06 -1.28 -16.89
CA ALA A 76 31.77 -2.04 -15.66
C ALA A 76 31.66 -1.11 -14.44
N SER A 77 32.56 -0.14 -14.32
CA SER A 77 32.52 0.86 -13.23
C SER A 77 31.30 1.79 -13.32
N VAL A 78 30.89 2.17 -14.53
CA VAL A 78 29.68 2.98 -14.76
C VAL A 78 28.41 2.18 -14.46
N ASN A 79 28.33 0.92 -14.90
CA ASN A 79 27.20 0.04 -14.61
C ASN A 79 27.09 -0.25 -13.10
N ASP A 80 28.21 -0.36 -12.40
CA ASP A 80 28.23 -0.50 -10.93
C ASP A 80 27.77 0.77 -10.21
N ILE A 81 28.15 1.96 -10.70
CA ILE A 81 27.63 3.24 -10.20
C ILE A 81 26.12 3.36 -10.45
N LEU A 82 25.66 3.02 -11.66
CA LEU A 82 24.24 3.06 -12.01
C LEU A 82 23.44 2.10 -11.11
N SER A 83 23.90 0.86 -10.94
CA SER A 83 23.26 -0.11 -10.05
C SER A 83 23.15 0.38 -8.59
N ARG A 84 24.16 1.13 -8.11
CA ARG A 84 24.12 1.74 -6.77
C ARG A 84 23.10 2.86 -6.68
N ILE A 85 23.00 3.70 -7.72
CA ILE A 85 22.03 4.77 -7.82
C ILE A 85 20.62 4.18 -7.90
N ASP A 86 20.41 3.14 -8.71
CA ASP A 86 19.13 2.46 -8.86
C ASP A 86 18.65 1.89 -7.53
N TYR A 87 19.51 1.17 -6.80
CA TYR A 87 19.14 0.62 -5.50
C TYR A 87 18.75 1.71 -4.47
N VAL A 88 19.45 2.85 -4.48
CA VAL A 88 19.12 3.99 -3.61
C VAL A 88 17.80 4.64 -4.06
N SER A 89 17.60 4.80 -5.37
CA SER A 89 16.41 5.38 -5.98
C SER A 89 15.17 4.53 -5.71
N ASP A 90 15.25 3.21 -5.89
CA ASP A 90 14.17 2.26 -5.60
C ASP A 90 13.80 2.23 -4.11
N SER A 91 14.79 2.40 -3.24
CA SER A 91 14.59 2.35 -1.80
C SER A 91 14.04 3.66 -1.23
N ALA A 92 14.29 4.80 -1.88
CA ALA A 92 13.97 6.12 -1.37
C ALA A 92 12.45 6.38 -1.21
N PRO A 93 11.56 6.06 -2.19
CA PRO A 93 10.12 6.26 -2.05
C PRO A 93 9.52 5.49 -0.87
N ALA A 94 9.96 4.26 -0.62
CA ALA A 94 9.48 3.47 0.51
C ALA A 94 9.89 4.09 1.85
N ILE A 95 11.15 4.54 1.97
CA ILE A 95 11.66 5.22 3.16
C ILE A 95 10.92 6.54 3.38
N LEU A 96 10.71 7.34 2.34
CA LEU A 96 10.01 8.61 2.41
C LEU A 96 8.52 8.44 2.75
N GLY A 97 7.87 7.42 2.18
CA GLY A 97 6.49 7.06 2.53
C GLY A 97 6.34 6.68 4.00
N ASP A 98 7.29 5.94 4.57
CA ASP A 98 7.32 5.63 6.01
C ASP A 98 7.54 6.89 6.87
N VAL A 99 8.37 7.84 6.41
CA VAL A 99 8.59 9.13 7.09
C VAL A 99 7.33 10.01 7.05
N GLU A 100 6.65 10.10 5.91
CA GLU A 100 5.42 10.87 5.76
C GLU A 100 4.29 10.27 6.60
N ALA A 101 4.15 8.94 6.60
CA ALA A 101 3.20 8.23 7.45
C ALA A 101 3.49 8.48 8.95
N ALA A 102 4.76 8.46 9.36
CA ALA A 102 5.15 8.80 10.73
C ALA A 102 4.76 10.25 11.08
N GLY A 103 5.02 11.21 10.20
CA GLY A 103 4.65 12.61 10.37
C GLY A 103 3.13 12.80 10.54
N GLY A 104 2.33 12.11 9.72
CA GLY A 104 0.87 12.11 9.82
C GLY A 104 0.37 11.58 11.17
N HIS A 105 0.88 10.44 11.61
CA HIS A 105 0.53 9.84 12.89
C HIS A 105 0.99 10.68 14.11
N ILE A 106 2.15 11.35 14.01
CA ILE A 106 2.64 12.27 15.05
C ILE A 106 1.73 13.50 15.15
N SER A 107 1.30 14.05 14.01
CA SER A 107 0.37 15.19 13.99
C SER A 107 -0.96 14.85 14.68
N GLU A 108 -1.51 13.67 14.38
CA GLU A 108 -2.71 13.16 15.04
C GLU A 108 -2.50 12.94 16.55
N ALA A 109 -1.38 12.31 16.93
CA ALA A 109 -1.01 12.11 18.33
C ALA A 109 -0.88 13.43 19.10
N MET A 110 -0.23 14.44 18.52
CA MET A 110 -0.09 15.77 19.13
C MET A 110 -1.44 16.47 19.29
N GLY A 111 -2.37 16.27 18.36
CA GLY A 111 -3.77 16.70 18.50
C GLY A 111 -4.44 16.10 19.74
N TRP A 112 -4.36 14.77 19.89
CA TRP A 112 -4.92 14.06 21.04
C TRP A 112 -4.21 14.39 22.37
N LEU A 113 -2.89 14.58 22.36
CA LEU A 113 -2.14 15.04 23.54
C LEU A 113 -2.54 16.46 23.95
N GLY A 114 -2.91 17.31 23.00
CA GLY A 114 -3.51 18.62 23.27
C GLY A 114 -4.88 18.54 23.96
N GLU A 115 -5.64 17.47 23.73
CA GLU A 115 -6.88 17.18 24.47
C GLU A 115 -6.60 16.59 25.85
N VAL A 116 -5.66 15.64 25.94
CA VAL A 116 -5.16 15.10 27.21
C VAL A 116 -4.73 16.23 28.15
N ASN A 117 -3.97 17.21 27.66
CA ASN A 117 -3.52 18.33 28.48
C ASN A 117 -4.69 19.22 28.98
N ARG A 118 -5.74 19.37 28.17
CA ARG A 118 -6.96 20.09 28.58
C ARG A 118 -7.75 19.32 29.63
N ASP A 119 -7.88 18.01 29.47
CA ASP A 119 -8.51 17.16 30.48
C ASP A 119 -7.72 17.18 31.78
N LEU A 120 -6.39 17.12 31.71
CA LEU A 120 -5.50 17.24 32.87
C LEU A 120 -5.64 18.58 33.60
N ASP A 121 -5.77 19.70 32.88
CA ASP A 121 -5.97 21.02 33.50
C ASP A 121 -7.33 21.11 34.22
N ILE A 122 -8.39 20.53 33.63
CA ILE A 122 -9.72 20.45 34.26
C ILE A 122 -9.68 19.59 35.52
N ILE A 123 -9.05 18.41 35.46
CA ILE A 123 -8.98 17.49 36.59
C ILE A 123 -8.02 18.06 37.66
N GLY A 124 -6.96 18.77 37.25
CA GLY A 124 -6.00 19.46 38.14
C GLY A 124 -6.63 20.59 38.96
N GLN A 125 -7.74 21.17 38.50
CA GLN A 125 -8.56 22.12 39.27
C GLN A 125 -9.44 21.44 40.35
N MET A 126 -9.48 20.09 40.40
CA MET A 126 -10.27 19.30 41.37
C MET A 126 -9.46 18.77 42.59
N GLN A 127 -8.24 19.26 42.83
CA GLN A 127 -7.28 18.72 43.80
C GLN A 127 -7.80 18.43 45.22
N GLY A 128 -7.31 17.35 45.85
CA GLY A 128 -7.39 17.24 47.31
C GLY A 128 -7.02 15.95 48.08
N SER A 129 -6.55 14.83 47.51
CA SER A 129 -6.19 13.69 48.37
C SER A 129 -4.97 12.88 47.90
N SER A 130 -4.11 12.54 48.87
CA SER A 130 -2.99 11.61 48.73
C SER A 130 -3.44 10.26 48.16
N TYR A 131 -2.56 9.54 47.46
CA TYR A 131 -2.79 8.16 47.00
C TYR A 131 -3.48 7.31 48.08
N ASN A 132 -4.62 6.69 47.74
CA ASN A 132 -5.41 5.89 48.66
C ASN A 132 -5.20 4.40 48.37
N GLU A 133 -4.40 3.74 49.20
CA GLU A 133 -4.02 2.33 49.07
C GLU A 133 -5.20 1.35 49.18
N THR A 134 -6.41 1.84 49.54
CA THR A 134 -7.63 1.04 49.70
C THR A 134 -8.61 1.11 48.52
N ASN A 135 -8.26 1.80 47.43
CA ASN A 135 -9.17 2.03 46.29
C ASN A 135 -9.71 0.76 45.60
N SER A 136 -9.05 -0.40 45.75
CA SER A 136 -9.46 -1.66 45.10
C SER A 136 -9.93 -2.76 46.06
N ARG A 137 -9.65 -2.63 47.37
CA ARG A 137 -9.95 -3.64 48.39
C ARG A 137 -10.17 -2.98 49.75
N LEU A 138 -11.10 -3.52 50.54
CA LEU A 138 -11.41 -3.06 51.90
C LEU A 138 -10.22 -3.19 52.87
N LEU A 139 -9.27 -4.08 52.57
CA LEU A 139 -8.03 -4.25 53.29
C LEU A 139 -6.86 -4.33 52.30
N SER A 140 -5.88 -3.46 52.48
CA SER A 140 -4.63 -3.44 51.70
C SER A 140 -3.44 -3.71 52.61
N ILE A 141 -2.46 -4.48 52.10
CA ILE A 141 -1.22 -4.78 52.82
C ILE A 141 -0.05 -4.37 51.93
N THR A 142 0.85 -3.57 52.46
CA THR A 142 2.05 -3.09 51.76
C THR A 142 3.27 -3.44 52.60
N THR A 143 4.28 -4.06 51.97
CA THR A 143 5.49 -4.53 52.67
C THR A 143 6.76 -3.90 52.11
N GLY A 144 7.82 -3.88 52.92
CA GLY A 144 9.19 -3.63 52.46
C GLY A 144 9.92 -4.91 52.06
N SER A 145 11.23 -4.81 51.81
CA SER A 145 12.12 -5.94 51.52
C SER A 145 12.41 -6.76 52.78
N GLY A 146 12.59 -8.08 52.65
CA GLY A 146 12.98 -8.96 53.76
C GLY A 146 11.84 -9.80 54.36
N GLY A 147 10.71 -9.91 53.68
CA GLY A 147 9.62 -10.80 54.05
C GLY A 147 8.33 -10.53 53.28
N THR A 148 7.30 -11.33 53.57
CA THR A 148 5.95 -11.16 52.99
C THR A 148 4.89 -11.09 54.09
N ALA A 149 3.72 -10.53 53.77
CA ALA A 149 2.59 -10.44 54.69
C ALA A 149 1.29 -10.86 53.98
N SER A 150 0.38 -11.49 54.73
CA SER A 150 -0.93 -11.92 54.22
C SER A 150 -2.01 -11.74 55.29
N ALA A 151 -3.26 -11.50 54.88
CA ALA A 151 -4.40 -11.40 55.80
C ALA A 151 -5.21 -12.69 55.86
N SER A 152 -5.90 -12.92 56.98
CA SER A 152 -6.88 -14.01 57.14
C SER A 152 -8.08 -13.89 56.20
N THR A 153 -8.38 -12.68 55.70
CA THR A 153 -9.43 -12.43 54.72
C THR A 153 -9.11 -11.18 53.89
N THR A 154 -9.55 -11.18 52.63
CA THR A 154 -9.40 -10.05 51.70
C THR A 154 -10.61 -9.12 51.69
N ASN A 155 -11.73 -9.52 52.32
CA ASN A 155 -12.97 -8.73 52.39
C ASN A 155 -13.63 -8.81 53.77
N PRO A 156 -13.03 -8.21 54.81
CA PRO A 156 -13.55 -8.31 56.17
C PRO A 156 -14.80 -7.44 56.39
N ALA A 157 -15.77 -7.97 57.14
CA ALA A 157 -16.98 -7.26 57.52
C ALA A 157 -16.72 -6.20 58.61
N ALA A 158 -17.62 -5.22 58.75
CA ALA A 158 -17.49 -4.20 59.79
C ALA A 158 -17.47 -4.83 61.19
N GLY A 159 -16.53 -4.43 62.03
CA GLY A 159 -16.40 -4.97 63.40
C GLY A 159 -15.87 -6.40 63.49
N SER A 160 -15.47 -7.03 62.37
CA SER A 160 -14.83 -8.35 62.38
C SER A 160 -13.34 -8.27 62.73
N GLU A 161 -12.82 -9.33 63.36
CA GLU A 161 -11.40 -9.47 63.65
C GLU A 161 -10.63 -9.93 62.40
N VAL A 162 -9.52 -9.26 62.11
CA VAL A 162 -8.61 -9.55 61.00
C VAL A 162 -7.24 -9.90 61.56
N LEU A 163 -6.67 -11.00 61.07
CA LEU A 163 -5.32 -11.43 61.41
C LEU A 163 -4.39 -11.18 60.22
N ILE A 164 -3.23 -10.58 60.49
CA ILE A 164 -2.14 -10.41 59.52
C ILE A 164 -1.00 -11.36 59.92
N TYR A 165 -0.64 -12.23 58.99
CA TYR A 165 0.47 -13.18 59.12
C TYR A 165 1.68 -12.65 58.38
N PHE A 166 2.76 -12.43 59.12
CA PHE A 166 4.06 -12.03 58.59
C PHE A 166 4.95 -13.26 58.41
N ALA A 167 5.62 -13.37 57.27
CA ALA A 167 6.64 -14.36 56.98
C ALA A 167 7.95 -13.63 56.65
N PRO A 168 8.77 -13.27 57.67
CA PRO A 168 10.10 -12.71 57.45
C PRO A 168 11.03 -13.71 56.75
N ASP A 169 11.88 -13.21 55.85
CA ASP A 169 12.94 -14.00 55.22
C ASP A 169 14.06 -14.30 56.21
N LEU A 170 14.94 -15.24 55.86
CA LEU A 170 16.07 -15.62 56.72
C LEU A 170 16.94 -14.39 57.06
N GLY A 171 17.21 -14.18 58.35
CA GLY A 171 17.94 -13.02 58.85
C GLY A 171 17.10 -11.76 59.07
N TYR A 172 15.79 -11.78 58.82
CA TYR A 172 14.88 -10.65 59.05
C TYR A 172 13.87 -10.93 60.17
N GLY A 173 13.40 -9.87 60.81
CA GLY A 173 12.26 -9.88 61.73
C GLY A 173 11.23 -8.83 61.34
N VAL A 174 10.01 -8.94 61.89
CA VAL A 174 8.98 -7.91 61.71
C VAL A 174 9.45 -6.61 62.36
N GLY A 175 9.58 -5.56 61.55
CA GLY A 175 10.02 -4.23 61.96
C GLY A 175 8.83 -3.34 62.29
N GLN A 176 8.86 -2.09 61.80
CA GLN A 176 7.78 -1.14 62.03
C GLN A 176 6.51 -1.57 61.28
N VAL A 177 5.39 -1.66 62.02
CA VAL A 177 4.06 -1.91 61.47
C VAL A 177 3.11 -0.75 61.79
N GLU A 178 2.40 -0.29 60.77
CA GLU A 178 1.38 0.75 60.86
C GLU A 178 0.06 0.17 60.36
N VAL A 179 -1.03 0.39 61.13
CA VAL A 179 -2.39 0.07 60.71
C VAL A 179 -3.23 1.33 60.81
N VAL A 180 -3.72 1.80 59.67
CA VAL A 180 -4.48 3.05 59.55
C VAL A 180 -5.73 2.83 58.72
N ASP A 181 -6.77 3.60 59.00
CA ASP A 181 -7.98 3.62 58.17
C ASP A 181 -7.80 4.52 56.93
N ALA A 182 -8.80 4.51 56.05
CA ALA A 182 -8.81 5.28 54.80
C ALA A 182 -8.66 6.81 54.97
N ASP A 183 -8.91 7.36 56.17
CA ASP A 183 -8.72 8.79 56.46
C ASP A 183 -7.36 9.06 57.13
N GLY A 184 -6.52 8.02 57.26
CA GLY A 184 -5.21 8.09 57.91
C GLY A 184 -5.25 8.03 59.44
N ALA A 185 -6.40 7.71 60.04
CA ALA A 185 -6.48 7.56 61.49
C ALA A 185 -5.95 6.19 61.94
N ALA A 186 -5.16 6.17 63.01
CA ALA A 186 -4.60 4.93 63.54
C ALA A 186 -5.68 3.95 64.02
N VAL A 187 -5.62 2.71 63.54
CA VAL A 187 -6.49 1.61 63.98
C VAL A 187 -5.76 0.82 65.07
N PRO A 188 -6.34 0.66 66.28
CA PRO A 188 -5.71 -0.11 67.34
C PRO A 188 -5.50 -1.57 66.93
N TYR A 189 -4.30 -2.09 67.18
CA TYR A 189 -3.94 -3.48 66.91
C TYR A 189 -3.13 -4.08 68.07
N SER A 190 -3.02 -5.40 68.10
CA SER A 190 -2.21 -6.13 69.07
C SER A 190 -1.48 -7.30 68.40
N PHE A 191 -0.25 -7.58 68.82
CA PHE A 191 0.47 -8.78 68.38
C PHE A 191 0.03 -9.98 69.23
N LEU A 192 -0.40 -11.05 68.58
CA LEU A 192 -0.71 -12.33 69.22
C LEU A 192 0.55 -13.14 69.48
N ASP A 193 1.51 -13.04 68.55
CA ASP A 193 2.87 -13.56 68.64
C ASP A 193 3.83 -12.70 67.79
N ALA A 194 5.09 -13.12 67.66
CA ALA A 194 6.12 -12.35 66.95
C ALA A 194 5.81 -12.10 65.45
N ASN A 195 4.95 -12.92 64.83
CA ASN A 195 4.67 -12.91 63.41
C ASN A 195 3.18 -12.74 63.08
N THR A 196 2.30 -12.58 64.08
CA THR A 196 0.86 -12.47 63.88
C THR A 196 0.29 -11.25 64.58
N LEU A 197 -0.32 -10.35 63.81
CA LEU A 197 -1.00 -9.15 64.30
C LEU A 197 -2.52 -9.30 64.17
N SER A 198 -3.28 -8.87 65.18
CA SER A 198 -4.74 -8.81 65.17
C SER A 198 -5.23 -7.37 65.32
N PHE A 199 -6.24 -7.00 64.52
CA PHE A 199 -7.00 -5.76 64.68
C PHE A 199 -8.48 -5.97 64.32
N THR A 200 -9.34 -5.05 64.74
CA THR A 200 -10.77 -5.07 64.41
C THR A 200 -11.09 -4.07 63.31
N MET A 201 -11.84 -4.48 62.29
CA MET A 201 -12.21 -3.59 61.19
C MET A 201 -13.05 -2.40 61.68
N PRO A 202 -12.61 -1.16 61.42
CA PRO A 202 -13.38 0.04 61.76
C PRO A 202 -14.68 0.09 60.96
N THR A 203 -15.68 0.76 61.52
CA THR A 203 -17.02 0.87 60.91
C THR A 203 -17.15 2.22 60.22
N LEU A 204 -17.57 2.21 58.95
CA LEU A 204 -17.86 3.41 58.17
C LEU A 204 -19.27 3.92 58.45
N SER A 205 -20.25 3.01 58.52
CA SER A 205 -21.66 3.32 58.78
C SER A 205 -22.43 2.07 59.23
N GLY A 206 -23.54 2.25 59.95
CA GLY A 206 -24.34 1.16 60.52
C GLY A 206 -23.81 0.67 61.87
N ASP A 207 -24.57 -0.21 62.55
CA ASP A 207 -24.19 -0.80 63.84
C ASP A 207 -23.83 -2.28 63.63
N PRO A 208 -22.53 -2.66 63.64
CA PRO A 208 -22.11 -4.03 63.36
C PRO A 208 -22.55 -5.04 64.42
N ALA A 209 -22.89 -4.59 65.65
CA ALA A 209 -23.33 -5.49 66.71
C ALA A 209 -24.82 -5.83 66.59
N ASN A 210 -25.65 -4.89 66.13
CA ASN A 210 -27.10 -5.02 66.10
C ASN A 210 -27.70 -5.12 64.68
N ASP A 211 -26.99 -4.65 63.64
CA ASP A 211 -27.37 -4.69 62.22
C ASP A 211 -26.16 -5.02 61.32
N PRO A 212 -25.65 -6.27 61.38
CA PRO A 212 -24.45 -6.68 60.67
C PRO A 212 -24.62 -6.74 59.14
N VAL A 213 -25.85 -6.76 58.63
CA VAL A 213 -26.13 -6.84 57.19
C VAL A 213 -25.98 -5.46 56.52
N ASN A 214 -26.32 -4.39 57.23
CA ASN A 214 -26.20 -3.02 56.71
C ASN A 214 -24.94 -2.28 57.21
N ALA A 215 -24.20 -2.86 58.16
CA ALA A 215 -22.95 -2.30 58.66
C ALA A 215 -21.85 -2.39 57.58
N ARG A 216 -21.29 -1.24 57.22
CA ARG A 216 -20.23 -1.12 56.20
C ARG A 216 -18.89 -0.91 56.88
N ALA A 217 -17.90 -1.71 56.51
CA ALA A 217 -16.53 -1.57 57.00
C ALA A 217 -15.89 -0.32 56.38
N LYS A 218 -15.08 0.38 57.18
CA LYS A 218 -14.20 1.43 56.70
C LYS A 218 -12.90 0.78 56.24
N ALA A 219 -12.38 1.19 55.10
CA ALA A 219 -11.21 0.53 54.54
C ALA A 219 -9.94 0.79 55.37
N VAL A 220 -9.04 -0.19 55.39
CA VAL A 220 -7.83 -0.20 56.24
C VAL A 220 -6.59 -0.55 55.43
N VAL A 221 -5.48 0.09 55.76
CA VAL A 221 -4.15 -0.18 55.21
C VAL A 221 -3.24 -0.69 56.32
N VAL A 222 -2.56 -1.81 56.05
CA VAL A 222 -1.49 -2.35 56.90
C VAL A 222 -0.17 -2.16 56.17
N ARG A 223 0.74 -1.37 56.73
CA ARG A 223 2.08 -1.15 56.20
C ARG A 223 3.10 -1.80 57.12
N ALA A 224 3.92 -2.71 56.60
CA ALA A 224 4.91 -3.42 57.41
C ALA A 224 6.30 -3.38 56.77
N ALA A 225 7.28 -2.91 57.53
CA ALA A 225 8.69 -3.04 57.17
C ALA A 225 9.29 -4.28 57.86
N PHE A 226 10.23 -4.94 57.19
CA PHE A 226 11.05 -5.98 57.81
C PHE A 226 12.41 -5.40 58.14
N SER A 227 12.91 -5.70 59.34
CA SER A 227 14.19 -5.19 59.82
C SER A 227 15.20 -6.33 59.89
N PRO A 228 16.44 -6.15 59.36
CA PRO A 228 17.48 -7.15 59.51
C PRO A 228 17.77 -7.43 60.99
N ALA A 229 17.87 -8.70 61.35
CA ALA A 229 18.30 -9.14 62.67
C ALA A 229 19.76 -8.73 62.95
N ALA A 230 20.11 -8.66 64.25
CA ALA A 230 21.45 -8.25 64.66
C ALA A 230 22.56 -9.16 64.09
N ASP A 231 22.24 -10.42 63.83
CA ASP A 231 23.09 -11.48 63.29
C ASP A 231 22.77 -11.83 61.83
N TYR A 232 22.17 -10.90 61.06
CA TYR A 232 21.81 -11.10 59.65
C TYR A 232 22.95 -11.64 58.79
N PHE A 233 24.15 -11.07 58.92
CA PHE A 233 25.31 -11.46 58.09
C PHE A 233 25.78 -12.87 58.42
N GLU A 234 25.72 -13.26 59.69
CA GLU A 234 26.09 -14.57 60.19
C GLU A 234 25.07 -15.64 59.80
N GLN A 235 23.77 -15.28 59.79
CA GLN A 235 22.69 -16.20 59.41
C GLN A 235 22.60 -16.42 57.90
N THR A 236 22.78 -15.38 57.09
CA THR A 236 22.55 -15.44 55.63
C THR A 236 23.82 -15.66 54.80
N GLY A 237 24.99 -15.29 55.34
CA GLY A 237 26.25 -15.28 54.58
C GLY A 237 26.30 -14.23 53.45
N SER A 238 25.28 -13.39 53.29
CA SER A 238 25.24 -12.34 52.26
C SER A 238 26.08 -11.13 52.69
N PRO A 239 26.95 -10.56 51.83
CA PRO A 239 27.76 -9.39 52.17
C PRO A 239 26.96 -8.07 52.18
N VAL A 240 25.72 -8.08 51.70
CA VAL A 240 24.85 -6.90 51.66
C VAL A 240 23.53 -7.20 52.38
N CYS A 241 23.16 -6.35 53.33
CA CYS A 241 21.84 -6.36 53.93
C CYS A 241 21.02 -5.18 53.41
N VAL A 242 19.76 -5.41 53.07
CA VAL A 242 18.87 -4.36 52.57
C VAL A 242 17.74 -4.15 53.57
N SER A 243 17.49 -2.90 53.95
CA SER A 243 16.37 -2.52 54.81
C SER A 243 15.55 -1.46 54.07
N THR A 244 14.25 -1.69 53.92
CA THR A 244 13.35 -0.71 53.30
C THR A 244 12.16 -0.41 54.19
N THR A 245 11.63 0.82 54.09
CA THR A 245 10.26 1.08 54.58
C THR A 245 9.25 0.36 53.69
N ALA A 246 7.99 0.25 54.15
CA ALA A 246 6.91 -0.24 53.29
C ALA A 246 6.71 0.69 52.07
N GLY A 247 6.29 0.12 50.94
CA GLY A 247 6.00 0.85 49.71
C GLY A 247 7.06 0.70 48.61
N GLY A 248 7.89 -0.34 48.70
CA GLY A 248 8.86 -0.64 47.66
C GLY A 248 9.90 -1.65 48.11
N SER A 249 10.54 -2.26 47.12
CA SER A 249 11.60 -3.24 47.32
C SER A 249 12.92 -2.76 46.73
N VAL A 250 14.02 -3.23 47.31
CA VAL A 250 15.37 -3.03 46.79
C VAL A 250 16.09 -4.36 46.77
N THR A 251 16.63 -4.74 45.62
CA THR A 251 17.46 -5.94 45.48
C THR A 251 18.88 -5.57 45.17
N ALA A 252 19.84 -6.21 45.84
CA ALA A 252 21.27 -6.01 45.60
C ALA A 252 21.87 -7.23 44.91
N ALA A 253 22.49 -7.02 43.73
CA ALA A 253 23.15 -8.06 42.97
C ALA A 253 24.65 -7.75 42.76
N PRO A 254 25.54 -8.76 42.81
CA PRO A 254 26.96 -8.54 42.55
C PRO A 254 27.22 -8.27 41.08
N GLY A 255 27.94 -7.19 40.79
CA GLY A 255 28.50 -6.86 39.47
C GLY A 255 29.98 -7.21 39.35
N SER A 256 30.65 -6.66 38.33
CA SER A 256 32.10 -6.85 38.12
C SER A 256 32.95 -5.99 39.05
N GLY A 257 34.06 -6.53 39.56
CA GLY A 257 35.10 -5.74 40.26
C GLY A 257 34.76 -5.31 41.69
N GLY A 258 33.86 -6.01 42.39
CA GLY A 258 33.45 -5.66 43.76
C GLY A 258 32.37 -4.58 43.86
N ILE A 259 31.78 -4.21 42.72
CA ILE A 259 30.63 -3.31 42.62
C ILE A 259 29.35 -4.12 42.82
N TYR A 260 28.41 -3.56 43.58
CA TYR A 260 27.04 -4.08 43.70
C TYR A 260 26.08 -3.13 43.00
N VAL A 261 25.13 -3.72 42.27
CA VAL A 261 24.03 -2.99 41.62
C VAL A 261 22.77 -3.17 42.47
N LEU A 262 22.17 -2.05 42.83
CA LEU A 262 20.89 -1.95 43.50
C LEU A 262 19.80 -1.69 42.47
N THR A 263 18.82 -2.58 42.40
CA THR A 263 17.58 -2.35 41.64
C THR A 263 16.51 -1.91 42.62
N VAL A 264 15.98 -0.71 42.40
CA VAL A 264 14.91 -0.11 43.22
C VAL A 264 13.59 -0.30 42.48
N SER A 265 12.61 -0.87 43.16
CA SER A 265 11.26 -1.08 42.62
C SER A 265 10.23 -0.54 43.62
N PRO A 266 9.85 0.75 43.50
CA PRO A 266 8.76 1.32 44.31
C PRO A 266 7.43 0.61 44.03
N ASP A 267 6.61 0.42 45.05
CA ASP A 267 5.24 -0.05 44.88
C ASP A 267 4.37 1.07 44.30
N ARG A 268 3.23 0.72 43.70
CA ARG A 268 2.31 1.71 43.12
C ARG A 268 1.93 2.79 44.16
N GLY A 269 2.10 4.07 43.79
CA GLY A 269 1.82 5.24 44.64
C GLY A 269 2.93 5.64 45.61
N TYR A 270 4.11 5.05 45.48
CA TYR A 270 5.30 5.37 46.27
C TYR A 270 6.49 5.76 45.38
N GLU A 271 7.35 6.63 45.87
CA GLU A 271 8.65 6.95 45.26
C GLU A 271 9.79 6.76 46.27
N LEU A 272 11.01 6.63 45.76
CA LEU A 272 12.22 6.58 46.57
C LEU A 272 12.53 7.97 47.15
N ALA A 273 12.26 8.17 48.43
CA ALA A 273 12.53 9.43 49.15
C ALA A 273 14.02 9.58 49.51
N ALA A 274 14.67 8.48 49.88
CA ALA A 274 16.08 8.47 50.23
C ALA A 274 16.68 7.07 50.06
N LEU A 275 17.94 7.02 49.62
CA LEU A 275 18.75 5.81 49.57
C LEU A 275 20.11 6.11 50.19
N SER A 276 20.52 5.28 51.15
CA SER A 276 21.85 5.37 51.77
C SER A 276 22.49 4.00 51.85
N VAL A 277 23.80 3.96 51.67
CA VAL A 277 24.61 2.76 51.86
C VAL A 277 25.62 3.06 52.96
N MET A 278 25.75 2.15 53.92
CA MET A 278 26.62 2.27 55.09
C MET A 278 27.50 1.03 55.25
N ASP A 279 28.70 1.19 55.81
CA ASP A 279 29.54 0.05 56.21
C ASP A 279 29.13 -0.52 57.59
N GLU A 280 29.85 -1.54 58.06
CA GLU A 280 29.58 -2.21 59.35
C GLU A 280 29.75 -1.30 60.58
N THR A 281 30.46 -0.17 60.45
CA THR A 281 30.65 0.83 61.51
C THR A 281 29.60 1.95 61.47
N GLY A 282 28.74 1.95 60.42
CA GLY A 282 27.76 3.00 60.16
C GLY A 282 28.30 4.18 59.36
N ALA A 283 29.49 4.08 58.75
CA ALA A 283 30.03 5.14 57.91
C ALA A 283 29.41 5.09 56.49
N PRO A 284 29.10 6.24 55.87
CA PRO A 284 28.45 6.27 54.55
C PRO A 284 29.39 5.79 53.44
N VAL A 285 28.86 4.93 52.56
CA VAL A 285 29.51 4.44 51.33
C VAL A 285 28.90 5.19 50.14
N GLN A 286 29.75 5.68 49.24
CA GLN A 286 29.32 6.42 48.05
C GLN A 286 28.53 5.51 47.10
N CYS A 287 27.38 6.02 46.65
CA CYS A 287 26.46 5.32 45.76
C CYS A 287 26.16 6.22 44.55
N GLN A 288 26.31 5.69 43.34
CA GLN A 288 26.10 6.41 42.09
C GLN A 288 24.85 5.91 41.38
N ARG A 289 24.05 6.82 40.84
CA ARG A 289 22.90 6.48 40.00
C ARG A 289 23.36 6.08 38.59
N LEU A 290 22.81 5.00 38.04
CA LEU A 290 23.20 4.44 36.74
C LEU A 290 22.22 4.79 35.61
N ASP A 291 21.00 5.16 35.94
CA ASP A 291 19.95 5.49 34.97
C ASP A 291 19.28 6.84 35.29
N ASP A 292 18.72 7.47 34.27
CA ASP A 292 17.98 8.73 34.42
C ASP A 292 16.62 8.51 35.07
N LEU A 293 16.10 7.28 35.02
CA LEU A 293 14.84 6.84 35.64
C LEU A 293 14.97 6.60 37.16
N GLY A 294 16.19 6.57 37.72
CA GLY A 294 16.41 6.37 39.16
C GLY A 294 16.01 4.99 39.69
N THR A 295 16.01 3.97 38.83
CA THR A 295 15.71 2.59 39.21
C THR A 295 16.97 1.78 39.49
N GLN A 296 18.15 2.26 39.09
CA GLN A 296 19.41 1.55 39.27
C GLN A 296 20.50 2.42 39.91
N TYR A 297 21.14 1.85 40.94
CA TYR A 297 22.26 2.47 41.62
C TYR A 297 23.43 1.48 41.77
N ALA A 298 24.65 1.99 41.86
CA ALA A 298 25.83 1.17 42.10
C ALA A 298 26.68 1.72 43.24
N PHE A 299 27.25 0.81 44.03
CA PHE A 299 28.25 1.13 45.05
C PHE A 299 29.35 0.07 45.09
N THR A 300 30.53 0.46 45.55
CA THR A 300 31.66 -0.47 45.73
C THR A 300 31.67 -1.00 47.15
N LEU A 301 31.82 -2.32 47.32
CA LEU A 301 31.83 -2.94 48.63
C LEU A 301 32.98 -2.37 49.50
N PRO A 302 32.71 -1.94 50.74
CA PRO A 302 33.73 -1.38 51.63
C PRO A 302 34.74 -2.46 52.09
N ALA A 303 35.88 -2.03 52.64
CA ALA A 303 36.96 -2.93 53.08
C ALA A 303 36.54 -3.94 54.18
N SER A 304 35.43 -3.70 54.88
CA SER A 304 34.79 -4.63 55.81
C SER A 304 34.11 -5.83 55.13
N ASN A 305 33.99 -5.83 53.80
CA ASN A 305 33.22 -6.79 53.00
C ASN A 305 31.74 -6.91 53.41
N ARG A 306 31.22 -5.93 54.13
CA ARG A 306 29.83 -5.87 54.63
C ARG A 306 29.26 -4.48 54.44
N ALA A 307 28.08 -4.39 53.82
CA ALA A 307 27.36 -3.14 53.61
C ALA A 307 25.88 -3.26 54.01
N ARG A 308 25.34 -2.18 54.57
CA ARG A 308 23.92 -2.00 54.89
C ARG A 308 23.32 -0.97 53.95
N VAL A 309 22.27 -1.35 53.23
CA VAL A 309 21.53 -0.47 52.33
C VAL A 309 20.21 -0.11 53.02
N GLU A 310 19.95 1.18 53.19
CA GLU A 310 18.69 1.69 53.70
C GLU A 310 17.98 2.48 52.61
N ALA A 311 16.76 2.06 52.25
CA ALA A 311 15.90 2.79 51.33
C ALA A 311 14.61 3.22 52.04
N ARG A 312 14.24 4.49 51.87
CA ARG A 312 12.98 5.04 52.35
C ARG A 312 12.10 5.38 51.17
N PHE A 313 10.91 4.80 51.18
CA PHE A 313 9.86 5.10 50.23
C PHE A 313 8.86 6.06 50.87
N GLN A 314 8.42 7.07 50.12
CA GLN A 314 7.37 7.99 50.55
C GLN A 314 6.18 7.90 49.60
N ARG A 315 4.99 8.16 50.15
CA ARG A 315 3.76 8.23 49.37
C ARG A 315 3.79 9.50 48.53
N VAL A 316 3.50 9.34 47.26
CA VAL A 316 3.33 10.45 46.31
C VAL A 316 1.85 10.58 46.02
N SER A 317 1.34 11.79 45.79
CA SER A 317 -0.04 11.89 45.33
C SER A 317 -0.14 11.34 43.90
N ASP A 318 -1.22 10.63 43.57
CA ASP A 318 -1.47 10.22 42.16
C ASP A 318 -1.41 11.43 41.22
N TRP A 319 -1.71 12.61 41.76
CA TRP A 319 -1.60 13.90 41.10
C TRP A 319 -0.18 14.37 40.78
N ASP A 320 0.79 14.14 41.66
CA ASP A 320 2.20 14.47 41.39
C ASP A 320 2.76 13.52 40.32
N VAL A 321 2.31 12.26 40.29
CA VAL A 321 2.65 11.30 39.22
C VAL A 321 2.10 11.75 37.88
N VAL A 322 0.82 12.17 37.85
CA VAL A 322 0.16 12.65 36.64
C VAL A 322 0.80 13.94 36.12
N THR A 323 1.09 14.91 37.00
CA THR A 323 1.72 16.19 36.60
C THR A 323 3.18 16.01 36.20
N GLY A 324 3.93 15.12 36.86
CA GLY A 324 5.28 14.76 36.44
C GLY A 324 5.30 14.11 35.06
N ALA A 325 4.40 13.14 34.82
CA ALA A 325 4.27 12.50 33.51
C ALA A 325 3.81 13.47 32.41
N ALA A 326 2.89 14.40 32.72
CA ALA A 326 2.49 15.45 31.79
C ALA A 326 3.67 16.36 31.41
N GLY A 327 4.53 16.72 32.38
CA GLY A 327 5.76 17.44 32.11
C GLY A 327 6.75 16.68 31.22
N THR A 328 6.83 15.35 31.35
CA THR A 328 7.60 14.50 30.45
C THR A 328 7.02 14.49 29.03
N ILE A 329 5.69 14.41 28.89
CA ILE A 329 5.00 14.48 27.60
C ILE A 329 5.28 15.82 26.91
N ASP A 330 5.20 16.95 27.63
CA ASP A 330 5.49 18.27 27.06
C ASP A 330 6.94 18.38 26.59
N ALA A 331 7.90 17.93 27.41
CA ALA A 331 9.32 17.97 27.07
C ALA A 331 9.66 17.06 25.87
N ALA A 332 9.17 15.83 25.89
CA ALA A 332 9.39 14.86 24.82
C ALA A 332 8.63 15.25 23.54
N GLY A 333 7.44 15.85 23.64
CA GLY A 333 6.67 16.38 22.51
C GLY A 333 7.39 17.52 21.80
N ALA A 334 8.03 18.43 22.54
CA ALA A 334 8.85 19.49 21.96
C ALA A 334 10.10 18.94 21.23
N VAL A 335 10.75 17.91 21.81
CA VAL A 335 11.86 17.21 21.16
C VAL A 335 11.38 16.49 19.90
N LEU A 336 10.25 15.80 19.97
CA LEU A 336 9.68 15.06 18.84
C LEU A 336 9.35 16.00 17.67
N GLY A 337 8.67 17.11 17.92
CA GLY A 337 8.36 18.11 16.89
C GLY A 337 9.62 18.69 16.22
N SER A 338 10.56 19.19 17.03
CA SER A 338 11.82 19.75 16.49
C SER A 338 12.72 18.72 15.79
N THR A 339 12.59 17.44 16.14
CA THR A 339 13.33 16.37 15.46
C THR A 339 12.66 15.95 14.17
N MET A 340 11.32 15.95 14.10
CA MET A 340 10.58 15.73 12.86
C MET A 340 10.85 16.81 11.81
N ASP A 341 10.93 18.07 12.23
CA ASP A 341 11.35 19.17 11.32
C ASP A 341 12.73 18.91 10.71
N ARG A 342 13.66 18.33 11.49
CA ARG A 342 15.00 17.97 11.02
C ARG A 342 14.98 16.72 10.13
N VAL A 343 14.17 15.71 10.46
CA VAL A 343 13.96 14.52 9.62
C VAL A 343 13.45 14.92 8.23
N GLN A 344 12.50 15.85 8.14
CA GLN A 344 12.02 16.38 6.88
C GLN A 344 13.15 17.06 6.09
N ALA A 345 13.91 17.95 6.73
CA ALA A 345 15.02 18.65 6.09
C ALA A 345 16.15 17.71 5.64
N ASP A 346 16.42 16.66 6.42
CA ASP A 346 17.45 15.67 6.10
C ASP A 346 16.99 14.74 4.98
N ALA A 347 15.70 14.40 4.91
CA ALA A 347 15.10 13.68 3.80
C ALA A 347 15.17 14.48 2.49
N ASP A 348 14.83 15.78 2.53
CA ASP A 348 15.00 16.70 1.40
C ASP A 348 16.48 16.79 0.97
N GLN A 349 17.40 16.79 1.93
CA GLN A 349 18.83 16.81 1.66
C GLN A 349 19.32 15.52 0.99
N VAL A 350 18.83 14.34 1.40
CA VAL A 350 19.13 13.06 0.74
C VAL A 350 18.67 13.09 -0.72
N MET A 351 17.45 13.59 -0.98
CA MET A 351 16.93 13.73 -2.34
C MET A 351 17.76 14.71 -3.17
N ALA A 352 18.17 15.84 -2.57
CA ALA A 352 19.01 16.82 -3.26
C ALA A 352 20.42 16.29 -3.59
N GLU A 353 21.01 15.44 -2.74
CA GLU A 353 22.31 14.82 -3.05
C GLU A 353 22.18 13.67 -4.06
N LEU A 354 21.06 12.93 -4.04
CA LEU A 354 20.73 11.92 -5.05
C LEU A 354 20.54 12.57 -6.43
N ASP A 355 19.77 13.66 -6.49
CA ASP A 355 19.54 14.46 -7.69
C ASP A 355 20.86 14.94 -8.31
N LYS A 356 21.80 15.44 -7.50
CA LYS A 356 23.12 15.84 -8.00
C LYS A 356 23.96 14.67 -8.52
N LEU A 357 23.81 13.49 -7.94
CA LEU A 357 24.50 12.26 -8.37
C LEU A 357 23.99 11.81 -9.74
N ILE A 358 22.67 11.88 -9.94
CA ILE A 358 22.00 11.53 -11.19
C ILE A 358 22.30 12.58 -12.28
N ASN A 359 22.22 13.87 -11.94
CA ASN A 359 22.30 14.98 -12.89
C ASN A 359 23.72 15.55 -13.10
N GLY A 360 24.76 14.80 -12.72
CA GLY A 360 26.16 15.11 -13.06
C GLY A 360 26.77 16.31 -12.31
N GLY A 361 26.20 16.70 -11.16
CA GLY A 361 26.58 17.88 -10.37
C GLY A 361 27.94 17.81 -9.64
N GLY A 362 28.69 16.71 -9.78
CA GLY A 362 30.03 16.58 -9.20
C GLY A 362 30.04 16.42 -7.67
N THR A 363 29.08 15.68 -7.11
CA THR A 363 29.10 15.35 -5.68
C THR A 363 29.86 14.05 -5.42
N ASP A 364 30.65 14.06 -4.34
CA ASP A 364 31.31 12.91 -3.72
C ASP A 364 30.26 11.95 -3.09
N PRO A 365 30.25 10.64 -3.39
CA PRO A 365 29.39 9.64 -2.74
C PRO A 365 29.42 9.69 -1.19
N ALA A 366 30.49 10.23 -0.61
CA ALA A 366 30.59 10.48 0.83
C ALA A 366 29.52 11.49 1.36
N ALA A 367 29.06 12.43 0.55
CA ALA A 367 28.04 13.42 0.94
C ALA A 367 26.65 12.79 1.08
N LEU A 368 26.29 11.86 0.19
CA LEU A 368 25.05 11.09 0.27
C LEU A 368 25.05 10.18 1.50
N LEU A 369 26.17 9.51 1.76
CA LEU A 369 26.35 8.69 2.97
C LEU A 369 26.19 9.54 4.24
N ALA A 370 26.78 10.72 4.29
CA ALA A 370 26.66 11.63 5.44
C ALA A 370 25.21 12.12 5.65
N ALA A 371 24.46 12.39 4.58
CA ALA A 371 23.05 12.77 4.66
C ALA A 371 22.18 11.62 5.19
N LEU A 372 22.41 10.39 4.70
CA LEU A 372 21.72 9.18 5.18
C LEU A 372 22.03 8.86 6.65
N GLU A 373 23.29 9.04 7.09
CA GLU A 373 23.68 8.88 8.49
C GLU A 373 22.96 9.88 9.42
N LYS A 374 22.85 11.14 8.98
CA LYS A 374 22.17 12.20 9.74
C LYS A 374 20.67 11.92 9.87
N LEU A 375 20.02 11.54 8.76
CA LEU A 375 18.62 11.12 8.72
C LEU A 375 18.37 9.93 9.65
N SER A 376 19.23 8.90 9.61
CA SER A 376 19.13 7.75 10.53
C SER A 376 19.25 8.15 12.00
N GLY A 377 20.10 9.12 12.32
CA GLY A 377 20.28 9.64 13.67
C GLY A 377 19.04 10.35 14.19
N ASP A 378 18.46 11.23 13.37
CA ASP A 378 17.28 12.02 13.75
C ASP A 378 16.01 11.17 13.80
N LEU A 379 15.85 10.19 12.93
CA LEU A 379 14.78 9.17 13.04
C LEU A 379 14.89 8.36 14.34
N THR A 380 16.10 8.00 14.75
CA THR A 380 16.32 7.27 16.02
C THR A 380 15.98 8.14 17.23
N ALA A 381 16.36 9.42 17.21
CA ALA A 381 16.05 10.36 18.27
C ALA A 381 14.53 10.61 18.40
N ALA A 382 13.82 10.71 17.27
CA ALA A 382 12.37 10.83 17.26
C ALA A 382 11.67 9.57 17.79
N GLY A 383 12.16 8.37 17.44
CA GLY A 383 11.65 7.12 18.00
C GLY A 383 11.81 7.05 19.52
N GLY A 384 12.93 7.56 20.06
CA GLY A 384 13.15 7.68 21.49
C GLY A 384 12.16 8.63 22.17
N ALA A 385 11.96 9.82 21.61
CA ALA A 385 10.99 10.79 22.14
C ALA A 385 9.55 10.25 22.11
N ALA A 386 9.16 9.54 21.04
CA ALA A 386 7.85 8.88 20.97
C ALA A 386 7.70 7.80 22.06
N ALA A 387 8.74 7.00 22.32
CA ALA A 387 8.73 5.99 23.38
C ALA A 387 8.60 6.61 24.78
N ASP A 388 9.27 7.74 25.03
CA ASP A 388 9.17 8.48 26.29
C ASP A 388 7.73 8.98 26.53
N ILE A 389 7.07 9.49 25.48
CA ILE A 389 5.67 9.93 25.56
C ILE A 389 4.73 8.75 25.85
N ILE A 390 4.94 7.60 25.19
CA ILE A 390 4.15 6.38 25.44
C ILE A 390 4.31 5.90 26.89
N GLY A 391 5.54 5.94 27.43
CA GLY A 391 5.82 5.59 28.82
C GLY A 391 5.17 6.53 29.83
N ALA A 392 5.25 7.84 29.58
CA ALA A 392 4.62 8.86 30.41
C ALA A 392 3.08 8.76 30.36
N GLY A 393 2.50 8.57 29.18
CA GLY A 393 1.07 8.33 29.03
C GLY A 393 0.63 7.08 29.80
N SER A 394 1.40 5.99 29.76
CA SER A 394 1.03 4.76 30.48
C SER A 394 0.99 4.97 31.99
N SER A 395 1.84 5.87 32.49
CA SER A 395 1.85 6.30 33.89
C SER A 395 0.59 7.10 34.25
N ILE A 396 0.13 7.99 33.37
CA ILE A 396 -1.12 8.76 33.54
C ILE A 396 -2.34 7.83 33.52
N ALA A 397 -2.45 6.95 32.51
CA ALA A 397 -3.55 5.98 32.42
C ALA A 397 -3.59 5.09 33.67
N GLY A 398 -2.43 4.62 34.13
CA GLY A 398 -2.29 3.86 35.36
C GLY A 398 -2.72 4.63 36.60
N ALA A 399 -2.32 5.89 36.76
CA ALA A 399 -2.72 6.73 37.89
C ALA A 399 -4.22 7.05 37.86
N MET A 400 -4.81 7.22 36.67
CA MET A 400 -6.18 7.70 36.49
C MET A 400 -7.26 6.61 36.40
N ALA A 401 -6.88 5.36 36.11
CA ALA A 401 -7.76 4.20 36.07
C ALA A 401 -8.72 4.00 37.29
N PRO A 402 -8.37 4.31 38.56
CA PRO A 402 -9.26 4.13 39.70
C PRO A 402 -10.31 5.25 39.88
N TYR A 403 -10.22 6.36 39.13
CA TYR A 403 -11.15 7.48 39.26
C TYR A 403 -12.35 7.31 38.32
N ILE A 404 -13.57 7.25 38.87
CA ILE A 404 -14.83 7.10 38.11
C ILE A 404 -15.41 8.49 37.72
N ALA A 405 -14.57 9.51 37.61
CA ALA A 405 -15.01 10.83 37.18
C ALA A 405 -15.14 10.85 35.64
N GLU A 406 -16.17 11.52 35.12
CA GLU A 406 -16.39 11.68 33.67
C GLU A 406 -15.14 12.24 32.97
N ALA A 407 -14.46 13.21 33.59
CA ALA A 407 -13.22 13.77 33.07
C ALA A 407 -12.06 12.75 33.06
N ALA A 408 -11.99 11.83 34.04
CA ALA A 408 -10.96 10.77 34.05
C ALA A 408 -11.21 9.69 32.97
N VAL A 409 -12.48 9.45 32.63
CA VAL A 409 -12.85 8.55 31.51
C VAL A 409 -12.44 9.16 30.18
N ASN A 410 -12.79 10.43 29.94
CA ASN A 410 -12.40 11.15 28.72
C ASN A 410 -10.88 11.25 28.57
N LEU A 411 -10.18 11.56 29.66
CA LEU A 411 -8.71 11.57 29.70
C LEU A 411 -8.14 10.22 29.24
N ASN A 412 -8.64 9.11 29.76
CA ASN A 412 -8.14 7.78 29.41
C ASN A 412 -8.46 7.39 27.96
N GLU A 413 -9.56 7.89 27.41
CA GLU A 413 -9.92 7.69 26.00
C GLU A 413 -9.01 8.49 25.06
N HIS A 414 -8.87 9.81 25.28
CA HIS A 414 -7.98 10.66 24.48
C HIS A 414 -6.52 10.20 24.55
N LEU A 415 -6.08 9.74 25.73
CA LEU A 415 -4.76 9.18 25.93
C LEU A 415 -4.59 7.84 25.19
N GLY A 416 -5.64 7.03 25.11
CA GLY A 416 -5.66 5.81 24.30
C GLY A 416 -5.47 6.09 22.80
N TYR A 417 -6.18 7.08 22.26
CA TYR A 417 -6.00 7.51 20.86
C TYR A 417 -4.59 8.06 20.62
N ALA A 418 -4.08 8.92 21.50
CA ALA A 418 -2.72 9.44 21.41
C ALA A 418 -1.67 8.32 21.38
N MET A 419 -1.79 7.31 22.25
CA MET A 419 -0.87 6.17 22.28
C MET A 419 -0.95 5.31 21.02
N GLN A 420 -2.15 5.09 20.48
CA GLN A 420 -2.32 4.31 19.27
C GLN A 420 -1.63 4.99 18.07
N SER A 421 -1.84 6.30 17.91
CA SER A 421 -1.18 7.08 16.86
C SER A 421 0.34 7.14 17.08
N LEU A 422 0.83 7.29 18.32
CA LEU A 422 2.27 7.24 18.60
C LEU A 422 2.91 5.88 18.34
N GLN A 423 2.19 4.78 18.60
CA GLN A 423 2.68 3.44 18.30
C GLN A 423 2.77 3.23 16.79
N ALA A 424 1.78 3.71 16.03
CA ALA A 424 1.82 3.68 14.57
C ALA A 424 3.00 4.51 14.04
N ALA A 425 3.20 5.73 14.55
CA ALA A 425 4.34 6.56 14.23
C ALA A 425 5.68 5.86 14.55
N SER A 426 5.80 5.24 15.72
CA SER A 426 7.02 4.52 16.13
C SER A 426 7.34 3.34 15.21
N ASN A 427 6.30 2.61 14.76
CA ASN A 427 6.47 1.52 13.80
C ASN A 427 6.97 2.06 12.44
N SER A 428 6.36 3.12 11.92
CA SER A 428 6.78 3.74 10.66
C SER A 428 8.20 4.32 10.75
N LEU A 429 8.57 4.98 11.85
CA LEU A 429 9.94 5.43 12.10
C LEU A 429 10.93 4.25 12.14
N THR A 430 10.54 3.13 12.73
CA THR A 430 11.38 1.93 12.78
C THR A 430 11.59 1.34 11.40
N SER A 431 10.55 1.29 10.56
CA SER A 431 10.64 0.85 9.17
C SER A 431 11.53 1.78 8.34
N ALA A 432 11.37 3.10 8.47
CA ALA A 432 12.24 4.08 7.82
C ALA A 432 13.72 3.90 8.22
N VAL A 433 14.02 3.71 9.51
CA VAL A 433 15.38 3.43 9.99
C VAL A 433 15.92 2.11 9.41
N ALA A 434 15.08 1.08 9.32
CA ALA A 434 15.48 -0.20 8.72
C ALA A 434 15.79 -0.05 7.22
N GLY A 435 14.99 0.72 6.49
CA GLY A 435 15.22 1.05 5.08
C GLY A 435 16.53 1.80 4.87
N VAL A 436 16.76 2.88 5.62
CA VAL A 436 18.01 3.66 5.55
C VAL A 436 19.23 2.79 5.88
N ARG A 437 19.16 1.93 6.90
CA ARG A 437 20.23 0.97 7.22
C ARG A 437 20.43 -0.08 6.14
N GLY A 438 19.36 -0.51 5.47
CA GLY A 438 19.43 -1.39 4.31
C GLY A 438 20.26 -0.77 3.19
N VAL A 439 19.99 0.49 2.87
CA VAL A 439 20.75 1.28 1.89
C VAL A 439 22.21 1.44 2.32
N LEU A 440 22.46 1.88 3.56
CA LEU A 440 23.83 2.04 4.08
C LEU A 440 24.63 0.72 4.06
N ASN A 441 24.00 -0.40 4.42
CA ASN A 441 24.65 -1.71 4.39
C ASN A 441 24.95 -2.18 2.96
N TYR A 442 24.04 -1.93 2.03
CA TYR A 442 24.25 -2.24 0.62
C TYR A 442 25.42 -1.44 0.05
N LEU A 443 25.43 -0.12 0.27
CA LEU A 443 26.50 0.76 -0.21
C LEU A 443 27.87 0.45 0.43
N ASN A 444 27.91 0.19 1.74
CA ASN A 444 29.14 -0.20 2.44
C ASN A 444 29.63 -1.62 2.08
N GLY A 445 28.75 -2.47 1.54
CA GLY A 445 29.08 -3.84 1.13
C GLY A 445 29.78 -3.93 -0.22
N LEU A 446 29.79 -2.85 -1.01
CA LEU A 446 30.35 -2.81 -2.35
C LEU A 446 31.79 -2.25 -2.36
N PRO A 447 32.69 -2.80 -3.20
CA PRO A 447 34.09 -2.34 -3.29
C PRO A 447 34.20 -0.91 -3.84
N ASP A 448 35.30 -0.19 -3.58
CA ASP A 448 35.48 1.17 -4.11
C ASP A 448 35.46 1.20 -5.66
N VAL A 449 34.72 2.15 -6.23
CA VAL A 449 34.72 2.37 -7.69
C VAL A 449 36.01 3.09 -8.09
N GLN A 450 36.85 2.43 -8.88
CA GLN A 450 38.10 3.01 -9.38
C GLN A 450 38.11 3.06 -10.91
N PHE A 451 38.15 4.28 -11.47
CA PHE A 451 38.41 4.48 -12.88
C PHE A 451 39.92 4.29 -13.13
N GLN A 452 40.29 3.18 -13.75
CA GLN A 452 41.67 2.96 -14.20
C GLN A 452 41.92 3.84 -15.43
N GLY A 453 42.93 4.71 -15.39
CA GLY A 453 43.34 5.49 -16.57
C GLY A 453 44.24 4.68 -17.51
N LEU A 454 44.25 5.03 -18.80
CA LEU A 454 45.22 4.50 -19.77
C LEU A 454 46.66 4.82 -19.31
N GLY A 455 47.48 3.78 -19.11
CA GLY A 455 48.82 3.90 -18.53
C GLY A 455 49.84 4.65 -19.42
N SER A 456 51.01 4.98 -18.88
CA SER A 456 52.07 5.70 -19.63
C SER A 456 52.64 4.91 -20.82
N GLU A 457 52.49 3.57 -20.82
CA GLU A 457 52.88 2.69 -21.91
C GLU A 457 51.98 2.88 -23.14
N TYR A 458 50.69 3.16 -22.96
CA TYR A 458 49.74 3.44 -24.04
C TYR A 458 50.22 4.62 -24.90
N SER A 459 50.55 5.75 -24.28
CA SER A 459 51.08 6.93 -24.99
C SER A 459 52.42 6.65 -25.68
N GLN A 460 53.29 5.85 -25.06
CA GLN A 460 54.58 5.47 -25.66
C GLN A 460 54.40 4.64 -26.94
N ARG A 461 53.40 3.75 -26.96
CA ARG A 461 53.11 2.94 -28.16
C ARG A 461 52.45 3.75 -29.27
N VAL A 462 51.60 4.72 -28.93
CA VAL A 462 51.05 5.67 -29.91
C VAL A 462 52.17 6.48 -30.58
N ASP A 463 53.15 6.95 -29.81
CA ASP A 463 54.32 7.67 -30.33
C ASP A 463 55.21 6.76 -31.20
N SER A 464 55.43 5.52 -30.77
CA SER A 464 56.20 4.50 -31.51
C SER A 464 55.54 4.16 -32.86
N LEU A 465 54.22 3.96 -32.86
CA LEU A 465 53.42 3.72 -34.06
C LEU A 465 53.56 4.86 -35.08
N CYS A 466 53.42 6.11 -34.62
CA CYS A 466 53.59 7.30 -35.48
C CYS A 466 55.00 7.38 -36.06
N GLY A 467 56.02 7.05 -35.25
CA GLY A 467 57.41 6.98 -35.68
C GLY A 467 57.66 5.92 -36.75
N ASN A 468 57.14 4.71 -36.54
CA ASN A 468 57.27 3.59 -37.48
C ASN A 468 56.60 3.89 -38.83
N MET A 469 55.42 4.52 -38.82
CA MET A 469 54.72 4.91 -40.05
C MET A 469 55.44 5.99 -40.86
N ARG A 470 56.07 6.94 -40.17
CA ARG A 470 56.93 7.93 -40.82
C ARG A 470 58.12 7.26 -41.51
N ASN A 471 58.77 6.31 -40.83
CA ASN A 471 59.90 5.56 -41.37
C ASN A 471 59.51 4.70 -42.58
N ILE A 472 58.32 4.09 -42.58
CA ILE A 472 57.78 3.34 -43.73
C ILE A 472 57.57 4.28 -44.93
N SER A 473 56.95 5.43 -44.72
CA SER A 473 56.72 6.43 -45.78
C SER A 473 58.03 6.92 -46.42
N ASP A 474 59.03 7.22 -45.59
CA ASP A 474 60.35 7.68 -46.06
C ASP A 474 61.06 6.58 -46.87
N ALA A 475 61.00 5.33 -46.39
CA ALA A 475 61.61 4.18 -47.06
C ALA A 475 60.91 3.84 -48.40
N LEU A 476 59.58 3.90 -48.47
CA LEU A 476 58.82 3.70 -49.70
C LEU A 476 59.07 4.81 -50.73
N THR A 477 59.17 6.07 -50.29
CA THR A 477 59.51 7.21 -51.17
C THR A 477 60.91 7.05 -51.77
N ALA A 478 61.87 6.67 -50.93
CA ALA A 478 63.24 6.44 -51.38
C ALA A 478 63.33 5.21 -52.32
N LEU A 479 62.52 4.17 -52.07
CA LEU A 479 62.43 2.98 -52.92
C LEU A 479 61.80 3.29 -54.28
N ASN A 480 60.76 4.14 -54.32
CA ASN A 480 60.14 4.61 -55.56
C ASN A 480 61.12 5.39 -56.45
N THR A 481 62.13 6.03 -55.84
CA THR A 481 63.20 6.74 -56.56
C THR A 481 64.25 5.77 -57.15
N GLU A 482 64.51 4.64 -56.49
CA GLU A 482 65.56 3.68 -56.86
C GLU A 482 65.10 2.64 -57.90
N VAL A 483 63.79 2.41 -58.02
CA VAL A 483 63.17 1.41 -58.91
C VAL A 483 63.10 1.85 -60.39
N GLY A 484 63.52 3.08 -60.71
CA GLY A 484 63.36 3.76 -62.00
C GLY A 484 63.91 3.09 -63.28
N SER A 485 64.38 1.84 -63.25
CA SER A 485 64.73 1.07 -64.47
C SER A 485 64.65 -0.48 -64.36
N SER A 486 64.12 -1.07 -63.28
CA SER A 486 64.12 -2.55 -63.11
C SER A 486 62.72 -3.18 -63.30
N ALA A 487 62.69 -4.28 -64.08
CA ALA A 487 61.62 -5.27 -64.30
C ALA A 487 60.15 -4.82 -64.12
N THR A 488 59.37 -4.89 -65.21
CA THR A 488 57.93 -4.55 -65.28
C THR A 488 57.03 -5.23 -64.23
N VAL A 489 57.43 -6.39 -63.71
CA VAL A 489 56.69 -7.13 -62.67
C VAL A 489 56.83 -6.48 -61.29
N LEU A 490 58.06 -6.12 -60.90
CA LEU A 490 58.35 -5.51 -59.60
C LEU A 490 57.73 -4.11 -59.46
N VAL A 491 57.70 -3.33 -60.54
CA VAL A 491 57.01 -2.02 -60.58
C VAL A 491 55.51 -2.18 -60.33
N GLY A 492 54.90 -3.26 -60.81
CA GLY A 492 53.50 -3.57 -60.59
C GLY A 492 53.18 -3.87 -59.13
N ASP A 493 54.02 -4.64 -58.46
CA ASP A 493 53.81 -4.99 -57.04
C ASP A 493 54.09 -3.81 -56.11
N LEU A 494 55.09 -2.98 -56.42
CA LEU A 494 55.39 -1.78 -55.65
C LEU A 494 54.31 -0.70 -55.76
N ARG A 495 53.59 -0.63 -56.89
CA ARG A 495 52.39 0.21 -56.99
C ARG A 495 51.30 -0.26 -56.05
N LYS A 496 51.03 -1.57 -56.00
CA LYS A 496 50.04 -2.14 -55.06
C LYS A 496 50.42 -1.89 -53.60
N VAL A 497 51.71 -2.03 -53.25
CA VAL A 497 52.22 -1.72 -51.90
C VAL A 497 52.02 -0.23 -51.57
N ASN A 498 52.33 0.68 -52.50
CA ASN A 498 52.17 2.11 -52.30
C ASN A 498 50.69 2.54 -52.21
N ASP A 499 49.83 1.96 -53.03
CA ASP A 499 48.38 2.19 -53.02
C ASP A 499 47.79 1.71 -51.69
N GLN A 500 48.16 0.50 -51.25
CA GLN A 500 47.70 -0.08 -49.99
C GLN A 500 48.26 0.68 -48.77
N PHE A 501 49.51 1.18 -48.82
CA PHE A 501 50.07 2.01 -47.76
C PHE A 501 49.32 3.35 -47.62
N SER A 502 48.86 3.90 -48.73
CA SER A 502 48.04 5.12 -48.72
C SER A 502 46.68 4.87 -48.05
N VAL A 503 46.07 3.70 -48.27
CA VAL A 503 44.83 3.27 -47.58
C VAL A 503 45.07 3.15 -46.06
N VAL A 504 46.15 2.46 -45.66
CA VAL A 504 46.52 2.30 -44.25
C VAL A 504 46.79 3.66 -43.57
N MET A 505 47.47 4.59 -44.25
CA MET A 505 47.75 5.93 -43.71
C MET A 505 46.49 6.79 -43.56
N LEU A 506 45.53 6.69 -44.49
CA LEU A 506 44.24 7.37 -44.36
C LEU A 506 43.43 6.82 -43.18
N MET A 507 43.35 5.49 -43.06
CA MET A 507 42.67 4.84 -41.93
C MET A 507 43.35 5.13 -40.59
N LEU A 508 44.68 5.22 -40.54
CA LEU A 508 45.42 5.62 -39.35
C LEU A 508 45.13 7.09 -38.97
N VAL A 509 45.11 7.99 -39.94
CA VAL A 509 44.75 9.40 -39.71
C VAL A 509 43.32 9.53 -39.20
N ASP A 510 42.40 8.72 -39.71
CA ASP A 510 41.01 8.70 -39.25
C ASP A 510 40.87 8.07 -37.86
N ALA A 511 41.62 7.01 -37.54
CA ALA A 511 41.70 6.42 -36.21
C ALA A 511 42.31 7.40 -35.18
N ILE A 512 43.38 8.13 -35.55
CA ILE A 512 43.99 9.16 -34.69
C ILE A 512 43.03 10.34 -34.49
N LYS A 513 42.28 10.77 -35.52
CA LYS A 513 41.25 11.80 -35.36
C LYS A 513 40.12 11.34 -34.45
N ALA A 514 39.67 10.09 -34.58
CA ALA A 514 38.64 9.50 -33.72
C ALA A 514 39.10 9.43 -32.25
N ALA A 515 40.38 9.11 -32.01
CA ALA A 515 40.98 9.10 -30.68
C ALA A 515 41.30 10.51 -30.12
N ALA A 516 41.66 11.48 -30.97
CA ALA A 516 42.05 12.84 -30.56
C ALA A 516 40.88 13.81 -30.43
N SER A 517 39.72 13.51 -31.04
CA SER A 517 38.50 14.31 -30.92
C SER A 517 37.30 13.42 -31.24
N PRO A 518 36.74 12.71 -30.24
CA PRO A 518 35.45 12.06 -30.41
C PRO A 518 34.44 13.16 -30.75
N ALA A 519 34.00 13.22 -32.01
CA ALA A 519 32.95 14.12 -32.44
C ALA A 519 31.64 13.61 -31.84
N ILE A 520 31.33 14.14 -30.67
CA ILE A 520 30.10 13.95 -29.90
C ILE A 520 28.97 14.61 -30.71
N GLY A 521 28.17 13.80 -31.40
CA GLY A 521 27.08 14.26 -32.26
C GLY A 521 25.82 13.39 -32.16
N ASP A 522 25.95 12.07 -32.19
CA ASP A 522 24.83 11.14 -32.01
C ASP A 522 25.01 10.35 -30.71
N VAL A 523 24.17 10.67 -29.73
CA VAL A 523 24.34 10.34 -28.31
C VAL A 523 23.81 8.94 -27.96
N PHE A 524 22.92 8.37 -28.78
CA PHE A 524 22.49 6.97 -28.70
C PHE A 524 22.25 6.42 -30.10
N THR A 525 22.81 5.26 -30.43
CA THR A 525 22.50 4.56 -31.70
C THR A 525 21.84 3.23 -31.38
N ASP A 526 20.59 3.05 -31.80
CA ASP A 526 19.88 1.77 -31.69
C ASP A 526 20.50 0.76 -32.67
N VAL A 527 21.12 -0.29 -32.14
CA VAL A 527 21.75 -1.37 -32.92
C VAL A 527 20.94 -2.66 -32.88
N SER A 528 19.67 -2.61 -32.45
CA SER A 528 18.80 -3.78 -32.31
C SER A 528 18.56 -4.52 -33.62
N GLU A 529 18.74 -3.85 -34.76
CA GLU A 529 18.63 -4.45 -36.10
C GLU A 529 19.90 -5.18 -36.58
N GLN A 530 21.05 -5.05 -35.89
CA GLN A 530 22.30 -5.68 -36.32
C GLN A 530 22.36 -7.17 -35.97
N GLU A 531 22.80 -8.00 -36.92
CA GLU A 531 22.95 -9.46 -36.74
C GLU A 531 23.91 -9.78 -35.57
N GLY A 532 23.38 -10.45 -34.55
CA GLY A 532 24.14 -10.88 -33.37
C GLY A 532 23.25 -11.61 -32.36
N SER A 533 23.79 -12.66 -31.73
CA SER A 533 23.14 -13.38 -30.63
C SER A 533 23.45 -12.66 -29.32
N ALA A 534 22.69 -11.62 -28.97
CA ALA A 534 22.78 -11.01 -27.65
C ALA A 534 21.90 -11.79 -26.66
N THR A 535 22.46 -12.11 -25.48
CA THR A 535 21.74 -12.73 -24.35
C THR A 535 21.01 -11.70 -23.49
N ASP A 536 21.44 -10.43 -23.50
CA ASP A 536 20.95 -9.37 -22.61
C ASP A 536 20.17 -8.30 -23.41
N GLY A 537 19.11 -7.73 -22.80
CA GLY A 537 18.17 -6.84 -23.50
C GLY A 537 17.24 -7.55 -24.48
N ASN A 538 16.92 -8.83 -24.25
CA ASN A 538 16.09 -9.65 -25.12
C ASN A 538 14.97 -10.36 -24.35
N VAL A 539 13.72 -10.15 -24.74
CA VAL A 539 12.56 -10.91 -24.24
C VAL A 539 12.06 -11.78 -25.38
N ALA A 540 12.26 -13.10 -25.26
CA ALA A 540 11.97 -14.04 -26.34
C ALA A 540 11.12 -15.23 -25.89
N GLY A 541 10.08 -15.57 -26.65
CA GLY A 541 9.27 -16.78 -26.44
C GLY A 541 8.37 -16.74 -25.20
N CYS A 542 8.10 -15.56 -24.64
CA CYS A 542 7.27 -15.39 -23.45
C CYS A 542 5.78 -15.41 -23.77
N GLY A 543 4.95 -15.77 -22.79
CA GLY A 543 3.49 -15.81 -22.95
C GLY A 543 2.74 -15.20 -21.77
N ASN A 544 1.75 -14.35 -22.03
CA ASN A 544 0.82 -13.84 -21.01
C ASN A 544 -0.62 -14.31 -21.28
N THR A 545 -1.32 -14.69 -20.22
CA THR A 545 -2.74 -15.08 -20.25
C THR A 545 -3.59 -14.35 -19.19
N GLY A 546 -2.96 -13.62 -18.27
CA GLY A 546 -3.65 -12.86 -17.23
C GLY A 546 -4.06 -11.47 -17.72
N ALA A 547 -5.10 -10.90 -17.13
CA ALA A 547 -5.49 -9.53 -17.39
C ALA A 547 -4.40 -8.55 -16.89
N VAL A 548 -4.07 -7.56 -17.70
CA VAL A 548 -3.10 -6.49 -17.38
C VAL A 548 -3.87 -5.17 -17.34
N TYR A 549 -3.76 -4.47 -16.23
CA TYR A 549 -4.37 -3.16 -16.02
C TYR A 549 -3.31 -2.17 -15.56
N GLY A 550 -3.26 -0.98 -16.17
CA GLY A 550 -2.32 0.08 -15.81
C GLY A 550 -2.84 1.47 -16.19
N ASP A 551 -2.10 2.51 -15.83
CA ASP A 551 -2.50 3.89 -16.11
C ASP A 551 -2.11 4.28 -17.56
N VAL A 552 -0.80 4.32 -17.84
CA VAL A 552 -0.20 4.70 -19.14
C VAL A 552 0.80 3.62 -19.58
N ASN A 553 1.06 3.50 -20.88
CA ASN A 553 2.07 2.60 -21.47
C ASN A 553 1.87 1.13 -21.06
N VAL A 554 0.64 0.63 -21.25
CA VAL A 554 0.26 -0.71 -20.78
C VAL A 554 0.43 -1.72 -21.91
N GLY A 555 1.28 -2.74 -21.68
CA GLY A 555 1.52 -3.82 -22.62
C GLY A 555 1.27 -5.20 -22.01
N GLY A 556 0.74 -6.14 -22.80
CA GLY A 556 0.50 -7.50 -22.34
C GLY A 556 1.77 -8.29 -22.00
N ILE A 557 2.91 -7.92 -22.57
CA ILE A 557 4.23 -8.51 -22.26
C ILE A 557 5.18 -7.44 -21.69
N THR A 558 5.21 -6.24 -22.27
CA THR A 558 6.13 -5.17 -21.88
C THR A 558 5.41 -3.83 -21.89
N GLY A 559 5.43 -3.08 -20.79
CA GLY A 559 4.81 -1.75 -20.74
C GLY A 559 5.50 -0.77 -21.70
N ALA A 560 6.77 -0.46 -21.42
CA ALA A 560 7.60 0.39 -22.27
C ALA A 560 8.91 -0.28 -22.71
N MET A 561 9.31 -0.06 -23.96
CA MET A 561 10.64 -0.33 -24.51
C MET A 561 11.33 1.02 -24.80
N ALA A 562 11.95 1.59 -23.77
CA ALA A 562 12.58 2.92 -23.80
C ALA A 562 13.79 2.96 -22.84
N ILE A 563 14.63 3.99 -22.94
CA ILE A 563 15.60 4.34 -21.89
C ILE A 563 14.83 5.18 -20.88
N GLU A 564 14.57 4.64 -19.70
CA GLU A 564 13.91 5.37 -18.61
C GLU A 564 15.00 6.11 -17.82
N PHE A 565 14.90 7.44 -17.77
CA PHE A 565 15.64 8.24 -16.81
C PHE A 565 14.66 8.49 -15.67
N ASP A 566 14.85 7.83 -14.53
CA ASP A 566 13.92 7.95 -13.40
C ASP A 566 14.12 9.27 -12.64
N PHE A 567 13.74 10.35 -13.34
CA PHE A 567 13.25 11.61 -12.81
C PHE A 567 12.39 12.29 -13.90
N ASP A 568 11.10 11.95 -13.99
CA ASP A 568 10.00 12.92 -13.77
C ASP A 568 8.61 12.26 -14.00
N PRO A 569 7.65 12.44 -13.07
CA PRO A 569 6.25 12.12 -13.26
C PRO A 569 5.66 12.93 -14.42
N GLU A 570 5.37 12.24 -15.52
CA GLU A 570 4.63 12.75 -16.68
C GLU A 570 5.34 13.83 -17.52
N SER A 571 6.41 13.44 -18.22
CA SER A 571 6.67 13.85 -19.60
C SER A 571 7.04 15.32 -19.94
N ASP A 572 7.63 16.13 -19.04
CA ASP A 572 7.99 17.51 -19.43
C ASP A 572 9.29 18.08 -18.81
N LEU A 573 10.45 17.68 -19.34
CA LEU A 573 11.60 18.59 -19.42
C LEU A 573 12.31 18.46 -20.77
N THR A 574 11.75 19.10 -21.80
CA THR A 574 12.52 19.49 -22.98
C THR A 574 13.63 20.45 -22.53
N GLY A 575 14.84 19.93 -22.30
CA GLY A 575 15.89 20.70 -21.62
C GLY A 575 17.28 20.07 -21.57
N SER A 576 17.82 19.70 -22.73
CA SER A 576 19.27 19.54 -23.03
C SER A 576 20.10 18.49 -22.27
N THR A 577 20.43 17.43 -23.00
CA THR A 577 21.79 16.96 -23.34
C THR A 577 22.97 17.45 -22.48
N SER A 578 23.47 16.60 -21.57
CA SER A 578 24.92 16.49 -21.30
C SER A 578 25.30 15.26 -20.47
N ILE A 579 25.14 14.06 -21.02
CA ILE A 579 26.10 12.96 -20.76
C ILE A 579 26.72 12.61 -22.11
N SER A 580 27.79 13.33 -22.44
CA SER A 580 28.51 13.16 -23.70
C SER A 580 29.47 11.96 -23.61
N ARG A 581 28.93 10.73 -23.72
CA ARG A 581 29.69 9.48 -23.93
C ARG A 581 28.83 8.58 -24.84
N ALA A 582 29.41 8.02 -25.91
CA ALA A 582 28.69 7.39 -27.02
C ALA A 582 28.22 5.96 -26.68
N PHE A 583 26.95 5.75 -26.34
CA PHE A 583 26.42 4.42 -26.01
C PHE A 583 25.48 3.89 -27.11
N ASN A 584 25.67 2.64 -27.54
CA ASN A 584 24.72 1.86 -28.35
C ASN A 584 23.73 1.15 -27.42
N SER A 585 22.43 1.24 -27.72
CA SER A 585 21.35 0.56 -26.99
C SER A 585 20.81 -0.63 -27.78
N ARG A 586 20.48 -1.73 -27.09
CA ARG A 586 19.87 -2.93 -27.69
C ARG A 586 18.65 -3.40 -26.89
N CYS A 587 17.51 -3.53 -27.55
CA CYS A 587 16.25 -3.99 -26.96
C CYS A 587 15.45 -4.80 -28.00
N ILE A 588 15.25 -6.10 -27.77
CA ILE A 588 14.61 -7.01 -28.73
C ILE A 588 13.47 -7.77 -28.05
N LEU A 589 12.28 -7.71 -28.64
CA LEU A 589 11.12 -8.50 -28.23
C LEU A 589 10.75 -9.48 -29.34
N ARG A 590 10.89 -10.79 -29.11
CA ARG A 590 10.76 -11.80 -30.17
C ARG A 590 9.85 -12.96 -29.82
N GLY A 591 8.90 -13.29 -30.70
CA GLY A 591 8.13 -14.54 -30.59
C GLY A 591 7.29 -14.64 -29.32
N CYS A 592 6.88 -13.51 -28.74
CA CYS A 592 6.06 -13.49 -27.54
C CYS A 592 4.57 -13.57 -27.87
N LYS A 593 3.74 -14.07 -26.96
CA LYS A 593 2.31 -14.27 -27.17
C LYS A 593 1.48 -13.71 -26.01
N ASN A 594 0.59 -12.78 -26.29
CA ASN A 594 -0.41 -12.33 -25.32
C ASN A 594 -1.79 -12.93 -25.63
N SER A 595 -2.50 -13.37 -24.60
CA SER A 595 -3.90 -13.82 -24.67
C SER A 595 -4.74 -13.27 -23.51
N GLY A 596 -4.13 -12.52 -22.59
CA GLY A 596 -4.84 -11.82 -21.52
C GLY A 596 -5.33 -10.45 -21.97
N SER A 597 -6.43 -9.96 -21.38
CA SER A 597 -6.96 -8.63 -21.69
C SER A 597 -6.01 -7.53 -21.20
N VAL A 598 -5.69 -6.56 -22.05
CA VAL A 598 -4.88 -5.39 -21.71
C VAL A 598 -5.77 -4.17 -21.61
N ARG A 599 -5.68 -3.45 -20.50
CA ARG A 599 -6.46 -2.24 -20.29
C ARG A 599 -5.59 -1.10 -19.74
N ALA A 600 -5.54 0.00 -20.48
CA ALA A 600 -4.96 1.26 -20.02
C ALA A 600 -6.07 2.22 -19.64
N LYS A 601 -5.85 2.98 -18.57
CA LYS A 601 -6.76 4.08 -18.18
C LYS A 601 -6.58 5.27 -19.13
N ASN A 602 -5.32 5.60 -19.44
CA ASN A 602 -4.90 6.70 -20.31
C ASN A 602 -4.20 6.14 -21.57
N ASN A 603 -3.09 6.74 -22.01
CA ASN A 603 -2.51 6.53 -23.34
C ASN A 603 -1.66 5.24 -23.47
N CYS A 604 -1.46 4.82 -24.72
CA CYS A 604 -0.54 3.78 -25.16
C CYS A 604 -0.88 2.38 -24.64
N ALA A 605 -2.04 1.86 -25.07
CA ALA A 605 -2.46 0.49 -24.80
C ALA A 605 -2.04 -0.45 -25.92
N GLY A 606 -1.20 -1.45 -25.62
CA GLY A 606 -0.73 -2.41 -26.60
C GLY A 606 -0.93 -3.86 -26.19
N GLY A 607 -1.37 -4.69 -27.13
CA GLY A 607 -1.55 -6.13 -26.86
C GLY A 607 -0.27 -6.83 -26.43
N VAL A 608 0.90 -6.37 -26.90
CA VAL A 608 2.21 -6.90 -26.52
C VAL A 608 3.05 -5.81 -25.85
N VAL A 609 3.18 -4.64 -26.49
CA VAL A 609 4.01 -3.52 -26.01
C VAL A 609 3.17 -2.25 -25.88
N GLY A 610 3.18 -1.56 -24.75
CA GLY A 610 2.47 -0.27 -24.63
C GLY A 610 3.14 0.83 -25.46
N LEU A 611 4.32 1.26 -25.03
CA LEU A 611 5.16 2.27 -25.70
C LEU A 611 6.48 1.66 -26.18
N MET A 612 6.89 2.00 -27.39
CA MET A 612 8.13 1.51 -27.99
C MET A 612 8.93 2.65 -28.62
N ASP A 613 9.84 3.24 -27.85
CA ASP A 613 10.71 4.32 -28.32
C ASP A 613 11.94 3.81 -29.08
N LEU A 614 12.42 2.62 -28.71
CA LEU A 614 13.61 1.97 -29.29
C LEU A 614 13.45 0.46 -29.35
N GLY A 615 14.30 -0.20 -30.14
CA GLY A 615 14.37 -1.65 -30.22
C GLY A 615 13.61 -2.26 -31.38
N VAL A 616 13.42 -3.58 -31.37
CA VAL A 616 12.68 -4.31 -32.42
C VAL A 616 11.67 -5.27 -31.80
N THR A 617 10.42 -5.21 -32.27
CA THR A 617 9.38 -6.21 -31.95
C THR A 617 9.17 -7.12 -33.16
N GLN A 618 9.51 -8.40 -33.02
CA GLN A 618 9.48 -9.37 -34.11
C GLN A 618 8.67 -10.63 -33.78
N GLY A 619 7.78 -11.05 -34.69
CA GLY A 619 7.13 -12.37 -34.60
C GLY A 619 6.20 -12.53 -33.40
N CYS A 620 5.77 -11.43 -32.78
CA CYS A 620 4.91 -11.46 -31.59
C CYS A 620 3.43 -11.59 -31.97
N GLN A 621 2.63 -12.13 -31.05
CA GLN A 621 1.24 -12.48 -31.29
C GLN A 621 0.35 -11.93 -30.18
N ASN A 622 -0.81 -11.38 -30.53
CA ASN A 622 -1.82 -10.96 -29.55
C ASN A 622 -3.21 -11.53 -29.88
N TYR A 623 -3.87 -12.03 -28.83
CA TYR A 623 -5.22 -12.58 -28.85
C TYR A 623 -6.13 -11.99 -27.76
N GLY A 624 -5.57 -11.21 -26.83
CA GLY A 624 -6.32 -10.56 -25.77
C GLY A 624 -6.91 -9.23 -26.26
N SER A 625 -8.07 -8.85 -25.73
CA SER A 625 -8.68 -7.54 -25.99
C SER A 625 -7.77 -6.42 -25.49
N VAL A 626 -7.70 -5.30 -26.21
CA VAL A 626 -6.92 -4.12 -25.82
C VAL A 626 -7.86 -2.93 -25.70
N THR A 627 -7.91 -2.32 -24.53
CA THR A 627 -8.82 -1.19 -24.24
C THR A 627 -8.02 -0.03 -23.68
N SER A 628 -8.21 1.15 -24.26
CA SER A 628 -7.84 2.44 -23.69
C SER A 628 -9.13 3.12 -23.21
N GLU A 629 -9.25 3.46 -21.93
CA GLU A 629 -10.52 3.98 -21.36
C GLU A 629 -10.76 5.46 -21.66
N SER A 630 -9.72 6.30 -21.56
CA SER A 630 -9.78 7.74 -21.82
C SER A 630 -8.52 8.27 -22.52
N GLY A 631 -7.84 7.40 -23.24
CA GLY A 631 -6.58 7.73 -23.88
C GLY A 631 -6.46 7.23 -25.31
N ASP A 632 -5.39 7.67 -25.91
CA ASP A 632 -5.05 7.50 -27.30
C ASP A 632 -4.06 6.35 -27.52
N TYR A 633 -3.90 5.93 -28.76
CA TYR A 633 -2.88 4.95 -29.19
C TYR A 633 -3.16 3.53 -28.70
N ALA A 634 -4.27 2.95 -29.17
CA ALA A 634 -4.60 1.55 -28.92
C ALA A 634 -4.16 0.65 -30.08
N GLY A 635 -3.27 -0.30 -29.80
CA GLY A 635 -2.70 -1.18 -30.82
C GLY A 635 -2.80 -2.66 -30.49
N GLY A 636 -3.12 -3.47 -31.50
CA GLY A 636 -3.18 -4.93 -31.33
C GLY A 636 -1.85 -5.57 -30.95
N ILE A 637 -0.71 -4.99 -31.35
CA ILE A 637 0.63 -5.40 -30.91
C ILE A 637 1.28 -4.30 -30.09
N VAL A 638 1.39 -3.08 -30.64
CA VAL A 638 2.06 -1.96 -29.99
C VAL A 638 1.13 -0.76 -29.88
N GLY A 639 0.99 -0.13 -28.71
CA GLY A 639 0.20 1.10 -28.58
C GLY A 639 0.78 2.22 -29.44
N SER A 640 1.99 2.67 -29.11
CA SER A 640 2.77 3.64 -29.88
C SER A 640 4.20 3.15 -30.14
N SER A 641 4.68 3.27 -31.38
CA SER A 641 6.00 2.83 -31.79
C SER A 641 6.76 3.88 -32.58
N ALA A 642 7.92 4.29 -32.06
CA ALA A 642 8.93 5.08 -32.76
C ALA A 642 10.02 4.21 -33.44
N SER A 643 9.86 2.88 -33.42
CA SER A 643 10.84 1.94 -33.97
C SER A 643 10.20 0.86 -34.86
N THR A 644 10.87 -0.28 -35.05
CA THR A 644 10.50 -1.32 -36.01
C THR A 644 9.67 -2.44 -35.40
N VAL A 645 8.48 -2.68 -35.96
CA VAL A 645 7.61 -3.83 -35.69
C VAL A 645 7.52 -4.69 -36.94
N ARG A 646 7.85 -5.98 -36.83
CA ARG A 646 7.87 -6.89 -37.99
C ARG A 646 7.32 -8.28 -37.73
N GLU A 647 6.69 -8.88 -38.74
CA GLU A 647 6.22 -10.28 -38.70
C GLU A 647 5.23 -10.59 -37.56
N CYS A 648 4.53 -9.58 -37.02
CA CYS A 648 3.63 -9.74 -35.88
C CYS A 648 2.19 -10.07 -36.31
N TRP A 649 1.43 -10.72 -35.40
CA TRP A 649 0.07 -11.23 -35.66
C TRP A 649 -0.92 -10.79 -34.59
N ALA A 650 -1.97 -10.07 -34.96
CA ALA A 650 -2.98 -9.59 -34.02
C ALA A 650 -4.38 -10.11 -34.37
N MET A 651 -5.02 -10.80 -33.43
CA MET A 651 -6.43 -11.18 -33.49
C MET A 651 -7.15 -10.79 -32.19
N CYS A 652 -7.54 -9.52 -32.08
CA CYS A 652 -8.09 -8.93 -30.86
C CYS A 652 -9.18 -7.89 -31.14
N ALA A 653 -10.03 -7.67 -30.13
CA ALA A 653 -10.92 -6.51 -30.09
C ALA A 653 -10.13 -5.31 -29.54
N LEU A 654 -10.33 -4.15 -30.15
CA LEU A 654 -9.69 -2.88 -29.77
C LEU A 654 -10.75 -1.84 -29.41
N SER A 655 -10.47 -1.04 -28.39
CA SER A 655 -11.30 0.10 -27.99
C SER A 655 -10.40 1.23 -27.49
N GLY A 656 -10.75 2.47 -27.82
CA GLY A 656 -10.02 3.68 -27.42
C GLY A 656 -10.72 4.92 -27.94
N ASP A 657 -10.07 6.08 -27.77
CA ASP A 657 -10.53 7.34 -28.35
C ASP A 657 -9.94 7.48 -29.76
N ASP A 658 -8.70 7.94 -29.91
CA ASP A 658 -8.03 8.13 -31.20
C ASP A 658 -6.83 7.20 -31.43
N TRP A 659 -6.42 7.08 -32.70
CA TRP A 659 -5.27 6.29 -33.17
C TRP A 659 -5.34 4.82 -32.79
N ILE A 660 -6.35 4.13 -33.32
CA ILE A 660 -6.58 2.71 -33.07
C ILE A 660 -6.15 1.88 -34.29
N GLY A 661 -5.21 0.97 -34.07
CA GLY A 661 -4.62 0.18 -35.14
C GLY A 661 -4.52 -1.31 -34.85
N GLY A 662 -4.83 -2.15 -35.84
CA GLY A 662 -4.76 -3.60 -35.68
C GLY A 662 -3.38 -4.14 -35.31
N VAL A 663 -2.30 -3.46 -35.69
CA VAL A 663 -0.92 -3.77 -35.28
C VAL A 663 -0.38 -2.68 -34.37
N ALA A 664 -0.44 -1.42 -34.80
CA ALA A 664 0.08 -0.29 -34.03
C ALA A 664 -0.92 0.85 -33.96
N GLY A 665 -1.16 1.47 -32.79
CA GLY A 665 -1.96 2.69 -32.73
C GLY A 665 -1.30 3.81 -33.55
N LEU A 666 -0.08 4.18 -33.15
CA LEU A 666 0.85 4.98 -33.95
C LEU A 666 2.10 4.16 -34.26
N GLY A 667 2.50 4.08 -35.53
CA GLY A 667 3.65 3.28 -35.96
C GLY A 667 4.71 4.06 -36.75
N MET A 668 5.98 3.74 -36.52
CA MET A 668 7.11 4.24 -37.32
C MET A 668 7.43 3.28 -38.49
N LYS A 669 7.85 2.03 -38.20
CA LYS A 669 8.20 1.06 -39.25
C LYS A 669 7.44 -0.24 -39.06
N LEU A 670 6.47 -0.51 -39.94
CA LEU A 670 5.61 -1.70 -39.89
C LEU A 670 5.88 -2.61 -41.09
N TYR A 671 6.44 -3.78 -40.83
CA TYR A 671 6.80 -4.73 -41.90
C TYR A 671 6.13 -6.08 -41.72
N ASP A 672 5.51 -6.61 -42.77
CA ASP A 672 5.05 -8.00 -42.79
C ASP A 672 4.14 -8.37 -41.59
N CYS A 673 3.32 -7.43 -41.11
CA CYS A 673 2.40 -7.69 -40.01
C CYS A 673 1.03 -8.13 -40.54
N ARG A 674 0.31 -8.91 -39.72
CA ARG A 674 -0.97 -9.53 -40.06
C ARG A 674 -2.00 -9.26 -38.98
N SER A 675 -3.18 -8.81 -39.36
CA SER A 675 -4.23 -8.47 -38.40
C SER A 675 -5.63 -8.92 -38.86
N LEU A 676 -6.40 -9.38 -37.89
CA LEU A 676 -7.84 -9.62 -37.99
C LEU A 676 -8.43 -9.05 -36.72
N ILE A 677 -8.97 -7.84 -36.78
CA ILE A 677 -9.37 -7.09 -35.58
C ILE A 677 -10.78 -6.53 -35.72
N GLU A 678 -11.40 -6.25 -34.58
CA GLU A 678 -12.65 -5.52 -34.47
C GLU A 678 -12.42 -4.29 -33.59
N ILE A 679 -12.85 -3.12 -34.05
CA ILE A 679 -12.79 -1.87 -33.26
C ILE A 679 -14.19 -1.66 -32.69
N GLU A 680 -14.33 -1.77 -31.37
CA GLU A 680 -15.61 -1.69 -30.67
C GLU A 680 -16.02 -0.24 -30.41
N ALA A 681 -15.05 0.62 -30.08
CA ALA A 681 -15.21 2.05 -29.91
C ALA A 681 -13.93 2.77 -30.37
N GLY A 682 -14.11 3.91 -31.04
CA GLY A 682 -13.05 4.79 -31.57
C GLY A 682 -13.66 5.93 -32.35
N ASP A 683 -13.00 7.10 -32.34
CA ASP A 683 -13.46 8.32 -33.02
C ASP A 683 -12.64 8.56 -34.31
N GLU A 684 -11.39 9.00 -34.21
CA GLU A 684 -10.53 9.30 -35.36
C GLU A 684 -9.31 8.36 -35.49
N CYS A 685 -8.67 8.38 -36.68
CA CYS A 685 -7.46 7.62 -36.99
C CYS A 685 -7.58 6.11 -36.74
N LEU A 686 -8.57 5.47 -37.37
CA LEU A 686 -8.84 4.03 -37.24
C LEU A 686 -8.27 3.24 -38.42
N GLY A 687 -7.56 2.14 -38.14
CA GLY A 687 -7.03 1.27 -39.19
C GLY A 687 -6.84 -0.20 -38.81
N GLY A 688 -6.97 -1.04 -39.82
CA GLY A 688 -6.77 -2.48 -39.74
C GLY A 688 -5.31 -2.86 -39.51
N VAL A 689 -4.34 -2.00 -39.90
CA VAL A 689 -2.91 -2.20 -39.63
C VAL A 689 -2.41 -1.15 -38.64
N ALA A 690 -2.65 0.13 -38.91
CA ALA A 690 -2.25 1.19 -37.99
C ALA A 690 -3.31 2.27 -37.88
N GLY A 691 -3.40 2.94 -36.73
CA GLY A 691 -4.24 4.12 -36.62
C GLY A 691 -3.69 5.25 -37.48
N ALA A 692 -2.42 5.59 -37.26
CA ALA A 692 -1.62 6.46 -38.12
C ALA A 692 -0.14 6.01 -38.18
N LEU A 693 0.62 6.62 -39.09
CA LEU A 693 2.08 6.51 -39.12
C LEU A 693 2.71 7.83 -38.68
N SER A 694 3.85 7.75 -37.99
CA SER A 694 4.66 8.91 -37.58
C SER A 694 5.22 9.68 -38.78
N GLU A 695 5.73 10.90 -38.56
CA GLU A 695 6.47 11.63 -39.60
C GLU A 695 7.69 10.79 -40.05
N GLU A 696 7.79 10.50 -41.35
CA GLU A 696 8.73 9.52 -41.96
C GLU A 696 8.40 8.03 -41.75
N GLY A 697 7.20 7.70 -41.29
CA GLY A 697 6.79 6.31 -41.09
C GLY A 697 6.63 5.50 -42.39
N GLU A 698 6.98 4.22 -42.32
CA GLU A 698 6.93 3.26 -43.41
C GLU A 698 6.07 2.05 -43.07
N ALA A 699 5.21 1.65 -44.01
CA ALA A 699 4.47 0.39 -43.93
C ALA A 699 4.69 -0.41 -45.21
N THR A 700 5.19 -1.65 -45.09
CA THR A 700 5.43 -2.56 -46.23
C THR A 700 5.02 -4.00 -45.90
N GLY A 701 4.34 -4.69 -46.81
CA GLY A 701 4.00 -6.11 -46.69
C GLY A 701 2.91 -6.45 -45.66
N ASN A 702 2.26 -5.45 -45.06
CA ASN A 702 1.22 -5.68 -44.07
C ASN A 702 -0.12 -6.01 -44.72
N VAL A 703 -0.83 -6.99 -44.16
CA VAL A 703 -2.14 -7.42 -44.65
C VAL A 703 -3.14 -7.53 -43.50
N PHE A 704 -4.39 -7.19 -43.77
CA PHE A 704 -5.44 -7.26 -42.76
C PHE A 704 -6.75 -7.78 -43.34
N VAL A 705 -7.58 -8.40 -42.49
CA VAL A 705 -8.91 -8.92 -42.82
C VAL A 705 -9.96 -8.10 -42.08
N SER A 706 -10.81 -7.39 -42.83
CA SER A 706 -11.97 -6.68 -42.29
C SER A 706 -12.92 -6.29 -43.42
N ASP A 707 -14.22 -6.25 -43.15
CA ASP A 707 -15.23 -5.76 -44.09
C ASP A 707 -15.41 -4.23 -44.01
N ALA A 708 -15.20 -3.66 -42.81
CA ALA A 708 -15.45 -2.25 -42.52
C ALA A 708 -14.17 -1.40 -42.53
N LEU A 709 -13.08 -1.91 -41.97
CA LEU A 709 -11.87 -1.12 -41.71
C LEU A 709 -10.98 -0.97 -42.95
N HIS A 710 -10.29 0.16 -43.05
CA HIS A 710 -9.23 0.37 -44.05
C HIS A 710 -7.86 0.18 -43.40
N GLY A 711 -6.75 0.31 -44.14
CA GLY A 711 -5.43 -0.09 -43.66
C GLY A 711 -4.86 0.83 -42.58
N ILE A 712 -4.70 2.11 -42.91
CA ILE A 712 -4.09 3.16 -42.09
C ILE A 712 -4.93 4.42 -42.24
N ASP A 713 -5.41 4.98 -41.13
CA ASP A 713 -6.24 6.20 -41.09
C ASP A 713 -7.33 6.23 -42.18
N GLY A 714 -8.17 5.20 -42.23
CA GLY A 714 -9.24 5.12 -43.22
C GLY A 714 -8.80 4.85 -44.68
N ILE A 715 -7.50 4.64 -44.96
CA ILE A 715 -6.97 4.40 -46.32
C ILE A 715 -6.20 3.07 -46.41
N SER A 716 -6.42 2.29 -47.47
CA SER A 716 -5.63 1.08 -47.74
C SER A 716 -4.58 1.32 -48.83
N TYR A 717 -3.33 0.97 -48.54
CA TYR A 717 -2.19 1.15 -49.45
C TYR A 717 -1.73 -0.20 -49.98
N THR A 718 -1.74 -0.37 -51.31
CA THR A 718 -1.25 -1.60 -51.96
C THR A 718 0.21 -1.86 -51.61
N GLY A 719 0.53 -3.07 -51.17
CA GLY A 719 1.88 -3.43 -50.72
C GLY A 719 2.34 -2.79 -49.40
N GLY A 720 1.54 -1.90 -48.80
CA GLY A 720 1.84 -1.27 -47.51
C GLY A 720 0.93 -1.76 -46.38
N ALA A 721 -0.37 -1.52 -46.53
CA ALA A 721 -1.44 -1.98 -45.64
C ALA A 721 -2.66 -2.40 -46.48
N GLU A 722 -2.65 -3.66 -46.90
CA GLU A 722 -3.59 -4.19 -47.90
C GLU A 722 -4.70 -5.02 -47.27
N ARG A 723 -5.94 -4.74 -47.66
CA ARG A 723 -7.10 -5.53 -47.25
C ARG A 723 -7.13 -6.82 -48.05
N VAL A 724 -7.18 -7.97 -47.38
CA VAL A 724 -7.25 -9.28 -48.03
C VAL A 724 -8.45 -10.09 -47.52
N PRO A 725 -9.04 -10.97 -48.34
CA PRO A 725 -10.03 -11.94 -47.86
C PRO A 725 -9.42 -12.90 -46.82
N PHE A 726 -10.24 -13.37 -45.88
CA PHE A 726 -9.81 -14.34 -44.86
C PHE A 726 -9.16 -15.60 -45.46
N ALA A 727 -9.70 -16.09 -46.59
CA ALA A 727 -9.14 -17.23 -47.31
C ALA A 727 -7.69 -17.00 -47.79
N SER A 728 -7.34 -15.76 -48.16
CA SER A 728 -5.99 -15.40 -48.57
C SER A 728 -5.04 -15.35 -47.38
N LEU A 729 -5.50 -14.84 -46.23
CA LEU A 729 -4.71 -14.87 -44.99
C LEU A 729 -4.45 -16.32 -44.53
N LYS A 730 -5.46 -17.19 -44.59
CA LYS A 730 -5.37 -18.62 -44.27
C LYS A 730 -4.40 -19.39 -45.19
N ALA A 731 -4.13 -18.88 -46.40
CA ALA A 731 -3.23 -19.51 -47.36
C ALA A 731 -1.75 -19.09 -47.19
N LEU A 732 -1.45 -18.14 -46.30
CA LEU A 732 -0.07 -17.73 -46.01
C LEU A 732 0.70 -18.85 -45.29
N GLU A 733 2.03 -18.85 -45.43
CA GLU A 733 2.90 -19.77 -44.69
C GLU A 733 3.05 -19.28 -43.23
N GLY A 734 2.99 -20.20 -42.26
CA GLY A 734 3.22 -19.87 -40.85
C GLY A 734 2.05 -19.22 -40.11
N VAL A 735 0.81 -19.34 -40.61
CA VAL A 735 -0.39 -18.82 -39.91
C VAL A 735 -0.52 -19.46 -38.52
N PRO A 736 -0.62 -18.67 -37.43
CA PRO A 736 -0.82 -19.19 -36.08
C PRO A 736 -2.11 -20.00 -35.96
N SER A 737 -2.10 -21.07 -35.16
CA SER A 737 -3.25 -21.98 -34.97
C SER A 737 -4.53 -21.27 -34.53
N GLU A 738 -4.39 -20.23 -33.73
CA GLU A 738 -5.48 -19.43 -33.17
C GLU A 738 -6.27 -18.68 -34.25
N PHE A 739 -5.61 -18.25 -35.34
CA PHE A 739 -6.29 -17.64 -36.50
C PHE A 739 -7.16 -18.63 -37.27
N LEU A 740 -7.00 -19.93 -37.02
CA LEU A 740 -7.75 -21.00 -37.68
C LEU A 740 -8.92 -21.51 -36.83
N ASP A 741 -9.05 -21.07 -35.57
CA ASP A 741 -10.04 -21.53 -34.59
C ASP A 741 -10.98 -20.39 -34.15
N LEU A 742 -11.90 -19.98 -35.03
CA LEU A 742 -12.89 -18.96 -34.70
C LEU A 742 -14.00 -19.54 -33.80
N LYS A 743 -14.30 -18.85 -32.69
CA LYS A 743 -15.24 -19.35 -31.67
C LYS A 743 -15.93 -18.25 -30.85
N LEU A 744 -17.17 -18.53 -30.45
CA LEU A 744 -17.92 -17.77 -29.45
C LEU A 744 -17.94 -18.55 -28.13
N VAL A 745 -17.52 -17.90 -27.05
CA VAL A 745 -17.49 -18.47 -25.69
C VAL A 745 -18.54 -17.77 -24.83
N PHE A 746 -19.52 -18.50 -24.32
CA PHE A 746 -20.53 -17.97 -23.40
C PHE A 746 -20.07 -18.21 -21.95
N SER A 747 -19.96 -17.16 -21.14
CA SER A 747 -19.47 -17.21 -19.76
C SER A 747 -20.42 -16.51 -18.79
N ALA A 748 -20.61 -17.06 -17.59
CA ALA A 748 -21.38 -16.41 -16.53
C ALA A 748 -20.66 -16.57 -15.18
N ASP A 749 -20.50 -15.47 -14.43
CA ASP A 749 -19.74 -15.43 -13.16
C ASP A 749 -18.36 -16.10 -13.27
N GLY A 750 -17.65 -15.87 -14.38
CA GLY A 750 -16.33 -16.45 -14.66
C GLY A 750 -16.30 -17.92 -15.08
N GLN A 751 -17.47 -18.58 -15.24
CA GLN A 751 -17.56 -19.97 -15.69
C GLN A 751 -18.04 -20.07 -17.14
N VAL A 752 -17.28 -20.81 -17.97
CA VAL A 752 -17.66 -21.10 -19.36
C VAL A 752 -18.84 -22.06 -19.40
N ILE A 753 -19.96 -21.58 -19.96
CA ILE A 753 -21.21 -22.32 -20.13
C ILE A 753 -21.19 -23.14 -21.43
N LYS A 754 -20.76 -22.53 -22.55
CA LYS A 754 -20.71 -23.19 -23.87
C LYS A 754 -19.70 -22.49 -24.79
N THR A 755 -19.09 -23.26 -25.69
CA THR A 755 -18.26 -22.74 -26.79
C THR A 755 -18.84 -23.22 -28.12
N ILE A 756 -19.01 -22.30 -29.08
CA ILE A 756 -19.48 -22.59 -30.45
C ILE A 756 -18.36 -22.21 -31.42
N HIS A 757 -17.92 -23.15 -32.26
CA HIS A 757 -16.92 -22.90 -33.31
C HIS A 757 -17.63 -22.60 -34.63
N PHE A 758 -17.11 -21.67 -35.42
CA PHE A 758 -17.72 -21.21 -36.67
C PHE A 758 -16.64 -20.86 -37.72
N GLU A 759 -17.00 -20.74 -39.00
CA GLU A 759 -16.12 -20.20 -40.04
C GLU A 759 -16.42 -18.72 -40.31
N TYR A 760 -15.43 -17.97 -40.82
CA TYR A 760 -15.56 -16.52 -41.01
C TYR A 760 -16.78 -16.16 -41.89
N GLY A 761 -17.76 -15.48 -41.30
CA GLY A 761 -18.99 -15.04 -41.95
C GLY A 761 -20.18 -16.01 -41.85
N ASP A 762 -20.08 -17.06 -41.04
CA ASP A 762 -21.18 -17.99 -40.78
C ASP A 762 -22.32 -17.38 -39.94
N SER A 763 -23.53 -17.90 -40.10
CA SER A 763 -24.69 -17.60 -39.25
C SER A 763 -24.81 -18.63 -38.13
N ILE A 764 -25.01 -18.19 -36.89
CA ILE A 764 -25.28 -19.05 -35.72
C ILE A 764 -26.78 -19.05 -35.44
N ASP A 765 -27.38 -20.24 -35.36
CA ASP A 765 -28.80 -20.38 -35.04
C ASP A 765 -29.05 -20.02 -33.56
N VAL A 766 -30.08 -19.22 -33.30
CA VAL A 766 -30.47 -18.79 -31.94
C VAL A 766 -30.73 -19.98 -31.02
N SER A 767 -31.16 -21.13 -31.56
CA SER A 767 -31.35 -22.36 -30.77
C SER A 767 -30.05 -22.98 -30.25
N GLU A 768 -28.90 -22.64 -30.81
CA GLU A 768 -27.60 -23.08 -30.31
C GLU A 768 -27.10 -22.23 -29.14
N ILE A 769 -27.68 -21.05 -28.90
CA ILE A 769 -27.32 -20.14 -27.82
C ILE A 769 -27.80 -20.73 -26.48
N PRO A 770 -26.92 -20.88 -25.46
CA PRO A 770 -27.34 -21.39 -24.16
C PRO A 770 -28.27 -20.42 -23.45
N ALA A 771 -29.17 -20.92 -22.59
CA ALA A 771 -29.92 -20.07 -21.68
C ALA A 771 -28.97 -19.40 -20.67
N VAL A 772 -29.25 -18.14 -20.30
CA VAL A 772 -28.49 -17.44 -19.25
C VAL A 772 -28.76 -18.12 -17.90
N PRO A 773 -27.73 -18.48 -17.12
CA PRO A 773 -27.94 -19.06 -15.79
C PRO A 773 -28.75 -18.15 -14.86
N GLU A 774 -29.63 -18.73 -14.05
CA GLU A 774 -30.41 -17.97 -13.07
C GLU A 774 -29.53 -17.55 -11.89
N LYS A 775 -29.69 -16.29 -11.45
CA LYS A 775 -28.99 -15.72 -10.29
C LYS A 775 -29.98 -15.06 -9.35
N GLU A 776 -29.97 -15.46 -8.08
CA GLU A 776 -30.92 -14.99 -7.08
C GLU A 776 -30.85 -13.47 -6.92
N GLY A 777 -31.99 -12.78 -7.05
CA GLY A 777 -32.07 -11.32 -6.93
C GLY A 777 -31.67 -10.53 -8.19
N TYR A 778 -31.36 -11.20 -9.31
CA TYR A 778 -30.96 -10.57 -10.57
C TYR A 778 -31.75 -11.11 -11.76
N THR A 779 -31.86 -10.30 -12.82
CA THR A 779 -32.24 -10.77 -14.16
C THR A 779 -31.00 -10.79 -15.05
N GLY A 780 -30.76 -11.91 -15.74
CA GLY A 780 -29.59 -12.10 -16.60
C GLY A 780 -29.92 -12.00 -18.10
N ALA A 781 -29.04 -11.38 -18.89
CA ALA A 781 -29.11 -11.35 -20.35
C ALA A 781 -27.72 -11.55 -20.98
N TRP A 782 -27.66 -12.17 -22.18
CA TRP A 782 -26.43 -12.15 -22.98
C TRP A 782 -26.26 -10.78 -23.66
N PRO A 783 -25.02 -10.32 -23.93
CA PRO A 783 -24.79 -9.13 -24.72
C PRO A 783 -25.41 -9.22 -26.11
N GLU A 784 -25.82 -8.07 -26.66
CA GLU A 784 -26.41 -8.00 -28.00
C GLU A 784 -25.33 -8.28 -29.07
N LEU A 785 -25.60 -9.27 -29.94
CA LEU A 785 -24.71 -9.66 -31.04
C LEU A 785 -25.56 -10.04 -32.25
N ASP A 786 -25.11 -9.65 -33.44
CA ASP A 786 -25.68 -10.13 -34.70
C ASP A 786 -25.19 -11.55 -35.00
N TYR A 787 -26.06 -12.53 -34.81
CA TYR A 787 -25.77 -13.94 -35.05
C TYR A 787 -25.93 -14.34 -36.53
N GLU A 788 -26.43 -13.48 -37.42
CA GLU A 788 -26.61 -13.83 -38.83
C GLU A 788 -25.28 -13.88 -39.60
N ARG A 789 -24.24 -13.18 -39.13
CA ARG A 789 -22.94 -13.12 -39.79
C ARG A 789 -21.78 -12.87 -38.82
N VAL A 790 -21.27 -13.93 -38.24
CA VAL A 790 -20.21 -13.87 -37.24
C VAL A 790 -18.83 -13.94 -37.90
N THR A 791 -18.00 -12.92 -37.69
CA THR A 791 -16.68 -12.78 -38.32
C THR A 791 -15.52 -12.75 -37.32
N PHE A 792 -15.81 -12.70 -36.02
CA PHE A 792 -14.81 -12.46 -34.98
C PHE A 792 -15.04 -13.32 -33.73
N SER A 793 -13.96 -13.83 -33.14
CA SER A 793 -14.02 -14.63 -31.90
C SER A 793 -14.28 -13.75 -30.69
N ARG A 794 -15.25 -14.10 -29.85
CA ARG A 794 -15.62 -13.32 -28.66
C ARG A 794 -15.96 -14.19 -27.46
N THR A 795 -15.75 -13.62 -26.28
CA THR A 795 -16.31 -14.14 -25.03
C THR A 795 -17.49 -13.25 -24.63
N LEU A 796 -18.70 -13.82 -24.62
CA LEU A 796 -19.93 -13.17 -24.21
C LEU A 796 -20.18 -13.45 -22.73
N GLU A 797 -20.10 -12.42 -21.90
CA GLU A 797 -20.34 -12.53 -20.46
C GLU A 797 -21.79 -12.15 -20.10
N ALA A 798 -22.44 -12.97 -19.27
CA ALA A 798 -23.81 -12.71 -18.84
C ALA A 798 -23.89 -11.43 -17.99
N VAL A 799 -24.74 -10.49 -18.41
CA VAL A 799 -25.00 -9.25 -17.69
C VAL A 799 -26.15 -9.47 -16.71
N TYR A 800 -25.86 -9.38 -15.41
CA TYR A 800 -26.84 -9.51 -14.34
C TYR A 800 -27.27 -8.14 -13.80
N THR A 801 -28.53 -7.78 -13.97
CA THR A 801 -29.11 -6.53 -13.44
C THR A 801 -29.91 -6.82 -12.17
N PRO A 802 -29.67 -6.10 -11.05
CA PRO A 802 -30.40 -6.33 -9.80
C PRO A 802 -31.90 -6.05 -9.97
N LEU A 803 -32.73 -6.81 -9.25
CA LEU A 803 -34.17 -6.58 -9.19
C LEU A 803 -34.49 -5.40 -8.26
N ASP A 804 -35.46 -4.58 -8.65
CA ASP A 804 -35.99 -3.51 -7.82
C ASP A 804 -36.84 -4.10 -6.68
N THR A 805 -36.69 -3.55 -5.47
CA THR A 805 -37.39 -4.03 -4.25
C THR A 805 -38.68 -3.28 -3.96
N SER A 806 -38.90 -2.15 -4.62
CA SER A 806 -40.11 -1.34 -4.49
C SER A 806 -40.35 -0.52 -5.74
N VAL A 807 -41.61 -0.39 -6.14
CA VAL A 807 -42.04 0.48 -7.23
C VAL A 807 -43.11 1.42 -6.72
N ALA A 808 -43.01 2.71 -7.07
CA ALA A 808 -43.97 3.74 -6.68
C ALA A 808 -44.93 4.06 -7.82
N SER A 809 -46.16 4.44 -7.48
CA SER A 809 -47.14 4.94 -8.45
C SER A 809 -46.75 6.32 -8.98
N ALA A 810 -47.08 6.61 -10.24
CA ALA A 810 -46.89 7.95 -10.82
C ALA A 810 -47.80 9.00 -10.16
N GLU A 811 -48.94 8.58 -9.63
CA GLU A 811 -49.89 9.43 -8.92
C GLU A 811 -49.34 9.84 -7.56
N VAL A 812 -49.47 11.13 -7.22
CA VAL A 812 -48.99 11.72 -5.96
C VAL A 812 -50.13 12.42 -5.22
N ARG A 813 -50.04 12.52 -3.90
CA ARG A 813 -51.04 13.17 -3.03
C ARG A 813 -50.38 14.18 -2.09
N GLY A 814 -50.98 15.37 -1.97
CA GLY A 814 -50.47 16.45 -1.12
C GLY A 814 -49.67 17.52 -1.88
N ASP A 815 -48.48 17.86 -1.38
CA ASP A 815 -47.53 18.84 -1.95
C ASP A 815 -46.78 18.34 -3.20
N GLY A 816 -47.11 17.15 -3.69
CA GLY A 816 -46.51 16.52 -4.87
C GLY A 816 -45.28 15.66 -4.56
N VAL A 817 -44.91 15.49 -3.29
CA VAL A 817 -43.69 14.75 -2.89
C VAL A 817 -43.98 13.27 -2.55
N GLN A 818 -45.21 12.93 -2.16
CA GLN A 818 -45.58 11.58 -1.71
C GLN A 818 -46.41 10.83 -2.76
N ALA A 819 -45.94 9.67 -3.20
CA ALA A 819 -46.69 8.77 -4.09
C ALA A 819 -47.97 8.26 -3.41
N LEU A 820 -49.02 8.04 -4.20
CA LEU A 820 -50.32 7.59 -3.72
C LEU A 820 -50.25 6.13 -3.24
N VAL A 821 -49.54 5.29 -3.99
CA VAL A 821 -49.31 3.87 -3.67
C VAL A 821 -47.83 3.53 -3.88
N LEU A 822 -47.22 2.82 -2.93
CA LEU A 822 -45.95 2.13 -3.13
C LEU A 822 -46.15 0.65 -2.95
N VAL A 823 -45.54 -0.16 -3.81
CA VAL A 823 -45.63 -1.61 -3.76
C VAL A 823 -44.23 -2.17 -3.55
N GLU A 824 -44.06 -2.99 -2.52
CA GLU A 824 -42.83 -3.72 -2.24
C GLU A 824 -42.94 -5.15 -2.78
N GLY A 825 -41.87 -5.64 -3.39
CA GLY A 825 -41.81 -6.92 -4.09
C GLY A 825 -40.50 -7.07 -4.86
N SER A 826 -40.38 -8.11 -5.68
CA SER A 826 -39.24 -8.26 -6.59
C SER A 826 -39.67 -7.87 -8.01
N PHE A 827 -39.04 -6.83 -8.55
CA PHE A 827 -39.43 -6.21 -9.80
C PHE A 827 -38.28 -6.19 -10.80
N LYS A 828 -38.58 -6.45 -12.07
CA LYS A 828 -37.61 -6.31 -13.15
C LYS A 828 -37.41 -4.81 -13.45
N PRO A 829 -36.21 -4.39 -13.89
CA PRO A 829 -35.97 -3.03 -14.33
C PRO A 829 -37.03 -2.58 -15.36
N GLY A 830 -37.68 -1.44 -15.11
CA GLY A 830 -38.80 -0.94 -15.93
C GLY A 830 -40.19 -1.37 -15.45
N ALA A 831 -40.31 -2.02 -14.30
CA ALA A 831 -41.57 -2.26 -13.62
C ALA A 831 -42.29 -0.95 -13.26
N SER A 832 -43.62 -0.98 -13.28
CA SER A 832 -44.44 0.21 -13.00
C SER A 832 -45.70 -0.16 -12.21
N VAL A 833 -46.16 0.78 -11.39
CA VAL A 833 -47.40 0.70 -10.63
C VAL A 833 -48.31 1.84 -11.10
N GLU A 834 -49.53 1.51 -11.49
CA GLU A 834 -50.56 2.50 -11.82
C GLU A 834 -51.65 2.46 -10.74
N ALA A 835 -52.00 3.62 -10.18
CA ALA A 835 -53.04 3.76 -9.16
C ALA A 835 -54.16 4.70 -9.66
N ALA A 836 -55.17 4.13 -10.32
CA ALA A 836 -56.27 4.89 -10.90
C ALA A 836 -57.42 5.11 -9.92
N LEU A 837 -57.84 6.36 -9.71
CA LEU A 837 -59.01 6.72 -8.90
C LEU A 837 -60.31 6.38 -9.64
N LEU A 838 -61.08 5.42 -9.11
CA LEU A 838 -62.37 5.00 -9.66
C LEU A 838 -63.53 5.86 -9.14
N SER A 839 -63.52 6.19 -7.85
CA SER A 839 -64.56 6.99 -7.22
C SER A 839 -64.04 7.77 -6.00
N SER A 840 -64.62 8.94 -5.76
CA SER A 840 -64.37 9.77 -4.57
C SER A 840 -65.69 9.99 -3.83
N GLY A 841 -65.86 9.30 -2.70
CA GLY A 841 -67.01 9.49 -1.82
C GLY A 841 -68.25 8.62 -2.10
N GLU A 842 -68.31 7.88 -3.22
CA GLU A 842 -69.41 6.95 -3.49
C GLU A 842 -69.04 5.53 -3.09
N THR A 843 -70.00 4.79 -2.52
CA THR A 843 -69.82 3.38 -2.18
C THR A 843 -70.14 2.52 -3.40
N PRO A 844 -69.25 1.60 -3.83
CA PRO A 844 -69.53 0.67 -4.91
C PRO A 844 -70.82 -0.12 -4.68
N ALA A 845 -71.61 -0.36 -5.73
CA ALA A 845 -72.90 -1.05 -5.60
C ALA A 845 -72.79 -2.51 -5.13
N ASP A 846 -71.61 -3.10 -5.29
CA ASP A 846 -71.22 -4.45 -4.90
C ASP A 846 -70.43 -4.50 -3.57
N ALA A 847 -70.18 -3.36 -2.92
CA ALA A 847 -69.50 -3.28 -1.64
C ALA A 847 -70.35 -3.83 -0.47
N PRO A 848 -69.72 -4.33 0.61
CA PRO A 848 -70.44 -4.87 1.76
C PRO A 848 -71.27 -3.78 2.45
N ALA A 849 -72.36 -4.19 3.11
CA ALA A 849 -73.25 -3.26 3.83
C ALA A 849 -72.49 -2.51 4.94
N LEU A 850 -72.12 -1.26 4.66
CA LEU A 850 -71.37 -0.41 5.58
C LEU A 850 -72.21 -0.10 6.84
N SER A 851 -71.54 -0.05 8.00
CA SER A 851 -72.19 0.27 9.28
C SER A 851 -72.82 1.66 9.29
N ARG A 852 -73.89 1.83 10.07
CA ARG A 852 -74.64 3.10 10.14
C ARG A 852 -73.73 4.24 10.64
N GLY A 853 -73.43 5.20 9.76
CA GLY A 853 -72.57 6.36 10.06
C GLY A 853 -71.18 6.32 9.42
N THR A 854 -70.87 5.27 8.65
CA THR A 854 -69.66 5.14 7.81
C THR A 854 -69.78 5.99 6.54
N LYS A 855 -68.69 6.65 6.14
CA LYS A 855 -68.57 7.45 4.91
C LYS A 855 -67.50 6.83 4.01
N SER A 856 -67.81 6.55 2.74
CA SER A 856 -66.78 6.16 1.76
C SER A 856 -65.86 7.35 1.49
N LEU A 857 -64.55 7.12 1.43
CA LEU A 857 -63.56 8.14 1.12
C LEU A 857 -63.19 8.06 -0.36
N GLU A 858 -62.67 6.92 -0.80
CA GLU A 858 -62.27 6.71 -2.18
C GLU A 858 -62.13 5.24 -2.54
N GLU A 859 -62.21 4.98 -3.85
CA GLU A 859 -62.00 3.70 -4.49
C GLU A 859 -60.89 3.84 -5.54
N LEU A 860 -59.90 2.94 -5.49
CA LEU A 860 -58.72 2.93 -6.35
C LEU A 860 -58.59 1.57 -7.04
N SER A 861 -58.21 1.56 -8.31
CA SER A 861 -57.71 0.38 -9.02
C SER A 861 -56.19 0.47 -9.07
N VAL A 862 -55.49 -0.53 -8.51
CA VAL A 862 -54.03 -0.61 -8.55
C VAL A 862 -53.63 -1.78 -9.43
N SER A 863 -52.77 -1.53 -10.40
CA SER A 863 -52.18 -2.56 -11.27
C SER A 863 -50.66 -2.49 -11.25
N VAL A 864 -50.04 -3.64 -11.03
CA VAL A 864 -48.59 -3.82 -10.89
C VAL A 864 -48.06 -4.59 -12.10
N SER A 865 -47.08 -4.01 -12.81
CA SER A 865 -46.47 -4.62 -13.99
C SER A 865 -44.96 -4.85 -13.80
N GLY A 866 -44.42 -5.90 -14.44
CA GLY A 866 -42.98 -6.19 -14.42
C GLY A 866 -42.48 -6.90 -13.16
N SER A 867 -43.33 -7.66 -12.46
CA SER A 867 -42.91 -8.45 -11.31
C SER A 867 -42.04 -9.65 -11.72
N ALA A 868 -41.01 -9.94 -10.91
CA ALA A 868 -40.16 -11.12 -11.06
C ALA A 868 -40.79 -12.39 -10.46
N ASP A 869 -41.68 -12.23 -9.47
CA ASP A 869 -42.45 -13.32 -8.86
C ASP A 869 -43.90 -12.86 -8.63
N GLU A 870 -44.78 -13.19 -9.57
CA GLU A 870 -46.21 -12.87 -9.51
C GLU A 870 -46.96 -13.69 -8.45
N SER A 871 -46.31 -14.66 -7.80
CA SER A 871 -46.95 -15.59 -6.86
C SER A 871 -46.68 -15.28 -5.38
N ALA A 872 -45.72 -14.39 -5.08
CA ALA A 872 -45.29 -14.08 -3.72
C ALA A 872 -46.23 -13.13 -2.94
N GLY A 873 -47.20 -12.51 -3.62
CA GLY A 873 -48.01 -11.42 -3.07
C GLY A 873 -47.19 -10.14 -2.89
N TYR A 874 -47.87 -9.02 -2.67
CA TYR A 874 -47.25 -7.69 -2.58
C TYR A 874 -47.56 -7.01 -1.25
N ARG A 875 -46.61 -6.23 -0.76
CA ARG A 875 -46.85 -5.33 0.38
C ARG A 875 -47.10 -3.93 -0.13
N VAL A 876 -48.31 -3.43 0.11
CA VAL A 876 -48.80 -2.16 -0.43
C VAL A 876 -48.79 -1.10 0.66
N ARG A 877 -48.22 0.06 0.36
CA ARG A 877 -48.25 1.26 1.20
C ARG A 877 -49.15 2.30 0.53
N TYR A 878 -50.30 2.57 1.14
CA TYR A 878 -51.31 3.47 0.61
C TYR A 878 -51.41 4.76 1.43
N LEU A 879 -51.37 5.91 0.76
CA LEU A 879 -51.50 7.21 1.41
C LEU A 879 -52.97 7.61 1.52
N ALA A 880 -53.60 7.34 2.66
CA ALA A 880 -55.02 7.62 2.86
C ALA A 880 -55.35 9.13 2.93
N PRO A 881 -56.57 9.55 2.51
CA PRO A 881 -56.99 10.94 2.60
C PRO A 881 -57.27 11.35 4.07
N ALA A 882 -57.19 12.65 4.35
CA ALA A 882 -57.42 13.19 5.69
C ALA A 882 -58.86 12.90 6.18
N THR A 883 -59.00 12.52 7.45
CA THR A 883 -60.31 12.25 8.08
C THR A 883 -61.00 13.55 8.51
N ASP A 884 -62.32 13.64 8.31
CA ASP A 884 -63.10 14.84 8.63
C ASP A 884 -63.35 15.01 10.15
N ARG A 885 -63.16 13.93 10.93
CA ARG A 885 -63.49 13.84 12.35
C ARG A 885 -62.29 13.36 13.16
N VAL A 886 -62.01 14.08 14.25
CA VAL A 886 -60.88 13.81 15.18
C VAL A 886 -60.95 12.43 15.87
N THR A 887 -62.12 11.78 15.88
CA THR A 887 -62.36 10.49 16.57
C THR A 887 -62.89 9.41 15.62
N SER A 888 -62.42 9.38 14.37
CA SER A 888 -62.79 8.35 13.39
C SER A 888 -61.57 7.50 13.02
N ASP A 889 -61.82 6.23 12.74
CA ASP A 889 -60.82 5.29 12.21
C ASP A 889 -61.10 5.01 10.73
N ILE A 890 -60.05 4.74 9.95
CA ILE A 890 -60.15 4.31 8.56
C ILE A 890 -60.26 2.78 8.54
N ALA A 891 -61.11 2.23 7.68
CA ALA A 891 -61.12 0.80 7.37
C ALA A 891 -60.84 0.62 5.88
N LEU A 892 -60.00 -0.37 5.55
CA LEU A 892 -59.64 -0.71 4.18
C LEU A 892 -60.36 -1.99 3.76
N TYR A 893 -60.90 -1.97 2.54
CA TYR A 893 -61.41 -3.16 1.88
C TYR A 893 -60.65 -3.37 0.58
N VAL A 894 -60.17 -4.59 0.36
CA VAL A 894 -59.52 -4.98 -0.89
C VAL A 894 -60.42 -5.98 -1.60
N LYS A 895 -60.57 -5.82 -2.92
CA LYS A 895 -61.32 -6.75 -3.75
C LYS A 895 -60.37 -7.78 -4.37
N GLU A 896 -60.49 -9.02 -3.91
CA GLU A 896 -59.78 -10.17 -4.47
C GLU A 896 -60.85 -11.16 -4.99
N ASP A 897 -60.66 -11.74 -6.18
CA ASP A 897 -61.61 -12.68 -6.82
C ASP A 897 -63.05 -12.16 -6.95
N GLY A 898 -63.23 -10.84 -7.09
CA GLY A 898 -64.53 -10.19 -7.22
C GLY A 898 -65.33 -10.06 -5.93
N GLN A 899 -64.73 -10.36 -4.77
CA GLN A 899 -65.34 -10.15 -3.45
C GLN A 899 -64.53 -9.15 -2.61
N TRP A 900 -65.24 -8.20 -2.00
CA TRP A 900 -64.65 -7.25 -1.07
C TRP A 900 -64.37 -7.89 0.29
N LYS A 901 -63.12 -7.81 0.75
CA LYS A 901 -62.67 -8.30 2.05
C LYS A 901 -62.08 -7.16 2.86
N GLU A 902 -62.46 -7.07 4.14
CA GLU A 902 -61.87 -6.10 5.07
C GLU A 902 -60.44 -6.55 5.40
N THR A 903 -59.48 -5.63 5.25
CA THR A 903 -58.06 -5.90 5.39
C THR A 903 -57.48 -5.07 6.54
N ASP A 904 -56.84 -5.76 7.48
CA ASP A 904 -56.09 -5.10 8.57
C ASP A 904 -54.85 -4.40 7.99
N TYR A 905 -54.49 -3.25 8.55
CA TYR A 905 -53.32 -2.48 8.13
C TYR A 905 -52.46 -2.03 9.31
N VAL A 906 -51.19 -1.77 9.04
CA VAL A 906 -50.24 -1.17 9.98
C VAL A 906 -49.91 0.24 9.51
N VAL A 907 -49.95 1.22 10.42
CA VAL A 907 -49.57 2.60 10.10
C VAL A 907 -48.05 2.73 10.12
N LEU A 908 -47.44 3.16 9.01
CA LEU A 908 -46.00 3.42 8.89
C LEU A 908 -45.79 4.83 8.34
N GLY A 909 -45.48 5.77 9.23
CA GLY A 909 -45.45 7.19 8.90
C GLY A 909 -46.83 7.69 8.49
N ASN A 910 -46.94 8.24 7.28
CA ASN A 910 -48.22 8.70 6.70
C ASN A 910 -48.95 7.62 5.90
N TYR A 911 -48.36 6.44 5.71
CA TYR A 911 -48.93 5.37 4.88
C TYR A 911 -49.63 4.31 5.71
N LEU A 912 -50.68 3.73 5.14
CA LEU A 912 -51.35 2.52 5.62
C LEU A 912 -50.78 1.33 4.85
N CYS A 913 -50.14 0.41 5.56
CA CYS A 913 -49.46 -0.74 4.97
C CYS A 913 -50.29 -2.02 5.13
N PHE A 914 -50.53 -2.75 4.05
CA PHE A 914 -51.27 -4.01 4.03
C PHE A 914 -50.74 -4.95 2.93
N ASP A 915 -51.05 -6.23 3.03
CA ASP A 915 -50.60 -7.25 2.07
C ASP A 915 -51.73 -7.65 1.12
N VAL A 916 -51.40 -7.88 -0.15
CA VAL A 916 -52.33 -8.33 -1.22
C VAL A 916 -51.77 -9.54 -1.95
N GLY A 917 -52.65 -10.44 -2.37
CA GLY A 917 -52.25 -11.68 -3.07
C GLY A 917 -52.07 -11.56 -4.58
N ALA A 918 -52.54 -10.47 -5.20
CA ALA A 918 -52.54 -10.28 -6.65
C ALA A 918 -51.95 -8.92 -7.06
N GLY A 919 -51.39 -8.86 -8.27
CA GLY A 919 -50.82 -7.63 -8.85
C GLY A 919 -51.85 -6.61 -9.29
N ASP A 920 -53.08 -7.06 -9.57
CA ASP A 920 -54.23 -6.20 -9.88
C ASP A 920 -55.27 -6.32 -8.77
N PHE A 921 -55.60 -5.21 -8.12
CA PHE A 921 -56.60 -5.19 -7.04
C PHE A 921 -57.35 -3.85 -6.97
N GLU A 922 -58.60 -3.90 -6.51
CA GLU A 922 -59.38 -2.70 -6.17
C GLU A 922 -59.30 -2.45 -4.65
N LEU A 923 -59.04 -1.21 -4.26
CA LEU A 923 -58.94 -0.76 -2.88
C LEU A 923 -60.05 0.25 -2.57
N LEU A 924 -60.82 0.02 -1.51
CA LEU A 924 -61.84 0.92 -1.00
C LEU A 924 -61.51 1.37 0.42
N ALA A 925 -61.33 2.67 0.61
CA ALA A 925 -61.09 3.29 1.92
C ALA A 925 -62.38 3.90 2.47
N VAL A 926 -62.73 3.60 3.72
CA VAL A 926 -63.93 4.14 4.39
C VAL A 926 -63.61 4.72 5.77
N GLU A 927 -64.28 5.81 6.15
CA GLU A 927 -64.19 6.43 7.47
C GLU A 927 -65.33 5.92 8.38
N ARG A 928 -65.00 5.35 9.55
CA ARG A 928 -65.96 4.84 10.53
C ARG A 928 -65.90 5.63 11.85
N PRO A 929 -67.04 5.92 12.51
CA PRO A 929 -67.04 6.53 13.84
C PRO A 929 -66.47 5.55 14.87
N ALA A 930 -65.55 5.99 15.74
CA ALA A 930 -64.94 5.16 16.76
C ALA A 930 -65.97 4.50 17.70
N ASP A 931 -65.74 3.24 18.06
CA ASP A 931 -66.65 2.46 18.91
C ASP A 931 -66.61 2.90 20.38
N ILE A 932 -67.51 3.81 20.76
CA ILE A 932 -67.61 4.38 22.12
C ILE A 932 -68.19 3.36 23.14
N THR A 933 -68.62 2.16 22.72
CA THR A 933 -69.22 1.17 23.65
C THR A 933 -68.26 0.75 24.77
N ARG A 934 -66.95 0.65 24.52
CA ARG A 934 -65.96 0.33 25.56
C ARG A 934 -65.87 1.43 26.63
N VAL A 935 -65.95 2.70 26.23
CA VAL A 935 -65.91 3.84 27.17
C VAL A 935 -67.17 3.90 28.01
N VAL A 936 -68.35 3.66 27.42
CA VAL A 936 -69.63 3.63 28.13
C VAL A 936 -69.69 2.48 29.16
N ILE A 937 -69.15 1.30 28.83
CA ILE A 937 -69.08 0.15 29.75
C ILE A 937 -68.16 0.46 30.95
N ILE A 938 -67.02 1.12 30.72
CA ILE A 938 -66.10 1.53 31.80
C ILE A 938 -66.74 2.58 32.70
N CYS A 939 -67.45 3.57 32.14
CA CYS A 939 -68.20 4.56 32.91
C CYS A 939 -69.34 3.93 33.73
N ALA A 940 -70.07 2.95 33.16
CA ALA A 940 -71.14 2.24 33.88
C ALA A 940 -70.59 1.38 35.04
N ALA A 941 -69.44 0.71 34.85
CA ALA A 941 -68.78 -0.07 35.89
C ALA A 941 -68.27 0.81 37.06
N ALA A 942 -67.75 2.01 36.76
CA ALA A 942 -67.32 2.97 37.77
C ALA A 942 -68.49 3.47 38.63
N VAL A 943 -69.66 3.73 38.03
CA VAL A 943 -70.87 4.15 38.76
C VAL A 943 -71.38 3.05 39.69
N ILE A 944 -71.34 1.78 39.26
CA ILE A 944 -71.74 0.63 40.08
C ILE A 944 -70.78 0.45 41.28
N LEU A 945 -69.47 0.66 41.08
CA LEU A 945 -68.47 0.57 42.16
C LEU A 945 -68.72 1.64 43.25
N VAL A 946 -69.04 2.88 42.86
CA VAL A 946 -69.38 3.95 43.80
C VAL A 946 -70.64 3.62 44.60
N LEU A 947 -71.65 3.02 43.96
CA LEU A 947 -72.89 2.60 44.61
C LEU A 947 -72.65 1.51 45.67
N ILE A 948 -71.74 0.55 45.40
CA ILE A 948 -71.34 -0.49 46.35
C ILE A 948 -70.63 0.10 47.57
N ILE A 949 -69.75 1.10 47.37
CA ILE A 949 -69.04 1.79 48.46
C ILE A 949 -70.02 2.57 49.36
N VAL A 950 -71.00 3.25 48.77
CA VAL A 950 -72.03 4.01 49.52
C VAL A 950 -72.96 3.07 50.31
N ILE A 951 -73.36 1.95 49.73
CA ILE A 951 -74.18 0.95 50.44
C ILE A 951 -73.37 0.26 51.56
N GLY A 952 -72.09 -0.04 51.32
CA GLY A 952 -71.18 -0.61 52.31
C GLY A 952 -70.93 0.30 53.51
N THR A 953 -70.81 1.62 53.29
CA THR A 953 -70.66 2.61 54.37
C THR A 953 -71.95 2.80 55.17
N LEU A 954 -73.12 2.81 54.52
CA LEU A 954 -74.43 2.85 55.20
C LEU A 954 -74.70 1.60 56.05
N LEU A 955 -74.31 0.41 55.59
CA LEU A 955 -74.45 -0.84 56.34
C LEU A 955 -73.47 -0.92 57.53
N ARG A 956 -72.25 -0.39 57.40
CA ARG A 956 -71.29 -0.27 58.52
C ARG A 956 -71.80 0.73 59.59
N HIS A 957 -72.44 1.83 59.19
CA HIS A 957 -73.07 2.76 60.13
C HIS A 957 -74.28 2.14 60.86
N LYS A 958 -75.11 1.34 60.20
CA LYS A 958 -76.21 0.61 60.87
C LYS A 958 -75.73 -0.48 61.84
N LYS A 959 -74.59 -1.16 61.57
CA LYS A 959 -73.99 -2.12 62.52
C LYS A 959 -73.37 -1.43 63.74
N ARG A 960 -72.76 -0.23 63.59
CA ARG A 960 -72.27 0.57 64.74
C ARG A 960 -73.39 1.19 65.58
N ALA A 961 -74.56 1.49 64.99
CA ALA A 961 -75.73 1.97 65.73
C ALA A 961 -76.45 0.88 66.55
N LYS A 962 -76.35 -0.40 66.16
CA LYS A 962 -76.89 -1.54 66.94
C LYS A 962 -75.99 -2.02 68.08
N ALA A 963 -74.69 -1.68 68.08
CA ALA A 963 -73.75 -2.03 69.16
C ALA A 963 -73.71 -1.02 70.34
N LYS A 964 -74.56 0.03 70.31
CA LYS A 964 -74.71 1.01 71.41
C LYS A 964 -76.05 0.87 72.16
N LYS A 965 -76.77 -0.23 71.94
CA LYS A 965 -78.07 -0.56 72.56
C LYS A 965 -78.20 -2.05 72.96
N ALA A 966 -77.08 -2.70 73.23
CA ALA A 966 -77.00 -4.02 73.86
C ALA A 966 -76.10 -3.92 75.09
#